data_AF-A0A9P7XFQ1-F1
#
_entry.id   AF-A0A9P7XFQ1-F1
#
_cell.length_a   1.000
_cell.length_b   1.000
_cell.length_c   1.000
_cell.angle_alpha   90.00
_cell.angle_beta   90.00
_cell.angle_gamma   90.00
#
_symmetry.space_group_name_H-M   'P 1'
#
loop_
_entity.id
_entity.type
_entity.pdbx_description
1 polymer ?
#
loop_
_entity_poly.entity_id
_entity_poly.type
_entity_poly.pdbx_seq_one_letter_code
_entity_poly.pdbx_strand_id
1 'polypeptide(L)'
;MSYASLAGLASKFANDDMDISSTTFPDDIEIDDTKTPGSSPKRPTIAPVPRSAPNTTSNHQRHVFSRIPSEALHSSMSLSPKDTPSPAVNARMRSFLSEAADGEDSNNFSALDTPVREKRTGLLDDSIVGGAAAAREKRGRASLGGPPKGQMTLREQERVIDTVKKENFSLKFKVHMLEERLTQLSPENYQVAFNSNIKLKLELHTRGVELKKLKKLVMELESELSKVAEREKQRNAAADSEAVGRLEAQLRDRDEEVRELKKRLRAAEVAKQSGSMSMSNQPAVIRLREENEALAERQAELEDELQRNRGHLEETTEGLEKLQDIIQRQKEDADNDATRRRLRELEDHNEHLEKRLDEYEAAIQERDEDADTLKEEFERVRAQLEDSERRREADANERSVSRAEILEEREDKESLEQSANEYRDKLAAANIELEQKEDELEEMRLAQDEMEADWRANVQDLENICVDQKGQIESLEVDKQNLENTLEELHDKIEKTIQHMNHQIAEKEIEKETELRDIAEQREQETLAANTEINEQGKRIWELEEELEAERDGIERLRQEASDRSEEHARIVSALKERITDKNAQLDEIRQLYEECRQQALAHADRSQQIENDAQEMAEEIEAERAANAQAQRDLRHLEDKLDDAEQLLKKEQSRWKKELDDVERRWRRKLDDQQQSLDETRNALAAQKKLLTEREADVAKLQDTLNDLESESRKLGESHSTDRFALELETERLRRDLARAEEDLEKAKKELSMREEKAREQESMLDKLHADNRDLRTQVSAQTQARLNLSEKLDLVQENLKSKEAELADIRERYNDAEKRLSKDQRQLQAQETQYRDQLTERNTLLLTVYQYLEKILGVDKTPRKSMGSVTRPLTNFALFHEDLMSRMKALSHLTADFEKKCKVVEQRFAEKLAELKRQLDGRWKQLDKFESSVKTALENKDKWRRKYQVAQGELKTSKANNLELNAMSKRGDHVSPGEPSTSDLKAMATRVANAERRATHAQNLLLTKEEQANAQLDKYQAAEEKWAARVAEYERREKHALEKFKNERQGGKETVQALQNEIEVLKGELDRRRKQEVQLDAILEPARANAAAAAGKRPGR
;
A
#
# COMPACT_ATOMS: atom_id res chain seq x y z
N MET A 1 -24.05 23.47 3.61
CA MET A 1 -24.37 23.66 2.18
C MET A 1 -23.69 22.55 1.39
N SER A 2 -24.16 22.08 0.22
CA SER A 2 -25.55 21.81 -0.23
C SER A 2 -25.52 21.31 -1.68
N TYR A 3 -26.11 20.14 -1.96
CA TYR A 3 -26.45 19.62 -3.31
C TYR A 3 -25.25 19.37 -4.27
N ALA A 4 -25.32 18.51 -5.30
CA ALA A 4 -26.22 17.41 -5.69
C ALA A 4 -25.31 16.28 -6.26
N SER A 5 -25.57 14.97 -6.16
CA SER A 5 -26.77 14.16 -6.42
C SER A 5 -27.21 14.15 -7.90
N LEU A 6 -26.89 13.06 -8.60
CA LEU A 6 -27.58 12.64 -9.82
C LEU A 6 -27.68 11.10 -9.84
N ALA A 7 -28.91 10.60 -10.03
CA ALA A 7 -29.22 9.19 -10.26
C ALA A 7 -29.05 8.88 -11.77
N GLY A 8 -29.22 7.66 -12.32
CA GLY A 8 -30.18 6.61 -12.00
C GLY A 8 -31.59 7.00 -12.48
N LEU A 9 -32.35 6.19 -13.23
CA LEU A 9 -32.14 4.81 -13.66
C LEU A 9 -32.79 4.55 -15.04
N ALA A 10 -32.25 3.56 -15.76
CA ALA A 10 -32.90 2.59 -16.64
C ALA A 10 -34.23 2.87 -17.42
N SER A 11 -34.20 2.43 -18.69
CA SER A 11 -35.14 1.44 -19.29
C SER A 11 -36.38 1.89 -20.12
N LYS A 12 -36.34 1.42 -21.38
CA LYS A 12 -37.46 1.03 -22.29
C LYS A 12 -38.33 2.13 -22.92
N PHE A 13 -38.06 2.37 -24.20
CA PHE A 13 -39.08 2.74 -25.18
C PHE A 13 -40.09 1.61 -25.39
N ALA A 14 -41.36 1.96 -25.53
CA ALA A 14 -42.38 1.18 -26.22
C ALA A 14 -43.46 2.13 -26.78
N ASN A 15 -43.47 2.27 -28.11
CA ASN A 15 -44.62 2.40 -29.01
C ASN A 15 -45.79 3.39 -28.81
N ASP A 16 -46.32 3.78 -29.98
CA ASP A 16 -47.69 4.22 -30.32
C ASP A 16 -48.11 5.69 -30.07
N ASP A 17 -47.97 6.47 -31.15
CA ASP A 17 -49.01 7.24 -31.85
C ASP A 17 -49.88 8.36 -31.21
N MET A 18 -50.03 9.39 -32.07
CA MET A 18 -51.16 10.33 -32.25
C MET A 18 -51.53 11.40 -31.20
N ASP A 19 -51.04 12.61 -31.49
CA ASP A 19 -51.84 13.74 -32.04
C ASP A 19 -52.80 14.57 -31.16
N ILE A 20 -53.19 15.74 -31.72
CA ILE A 20 -54.28 16.66 -31.33
C ILE A 20 -54.04 17.60 -30.13
N SER A 21 -53.62 18.80 -30.54
CA SER A 21 -53.78 20.16 -29.98
C SER A 21 -54.97 20.52 -29.06
N SER A 22 -54.77 21.66 -28.38
CA SER A 22 -55.72 22.81 -28.19
C SER A 22 -56.32 23.09 -26.79
N THR A 23 -55.95 24.27 -26.25
CA THR A 23 -56.73 25.34 -25.55
C THR A 23 -58.03 25.00 -24.78
N THR A 24 -58.36 25.59 -23.62
CA THR A 24 -58.46 27.05 -23.32
C THR A 24 -58.36 27.43 -21.81
N PHE A 25 -57.75 28.59 -21.50
CA PHE A 25 -58.31 29.84 -20.88
C PHE A 25 -59.69 29.83 -20.14
N PRO A 26 -60.04 30.81 -19.25
CA PRO A 26 -59.32 32.05 -18.82
C PRO A 26 -59.49 32.48 -17.31
N ASP A 27 -59.05 33.72 -16.96
CA ASP A 27 -59.58 34.72 -15.96
C ASP A 27 -59.83 34.36 -14.46
N ASP A 28 -59.81 35.27 -13.45
CA ASP A 28 -59.22 36.63 -13.28
C ASP A 28 -59.16 37.05 -11.76
N ILE A 29 -58.17 37.91 -11.41
CA ILE A 29 -58.10 39.02 -10.41
C ILE A 29 -58.61 38.85 -8.92
N GLU A 30 -58.07 39.71 -8.04
CA GLU A 30 -58.54 40.17 -6.69
C GLU A 30 -58.07 39.43 -5.40
N ILE A 31 -57.77 40.10 -4.27
CA ILE A 31 -57.16 41.44 -3.98
C ILE A 31 -56.77 41.54 -2.48
N ASP A 32 -55.64 42.22 -2.15
CA ASP A 32 -55.24 42.86 -0.85
C ASP A 32 -55.47 42.12 0.53
N ASP A 33 -55.06 42.61 1.71
CA ASP A 33 -54.22 43.78 2.08
C ASP A 33 -53.22 43.45 3.23
N THR A 34 -52.24 44.36 3.35
CA THR A 34 -51.25 44.73 4.39
C THR A 34 -51.60 44.59 5.92
N LYS A 35 -50.78 44.96 6.93
CA LYS A 35 -49.71 45.98 7.09
C LYS A 35 -48.68 45.67 8.20
N THR A 36 -47.55 46.38 8.14
CA THR A 36 -46.39 46.46 9.08
C THR A 36 -46.65 47.48 10.23
N PRO A 37 -45.69 48.04 11.04
CA PRO A 37 -44.22 47.81 11.20
C PRO A 37 -43.65 47.86 12.67
N GLY A 38 -42.32 47.73 12.84
CA GLY A 38 -41.52 48.83 13.44
C GLY A 38 -40.96 48.81 14.90
N SER A 39 -39.83 48.14 15.13
CA SER A 39 -38.61 48.59 15.88
C SER A 39 -38.64 49.17 17.34
N SER A 40 -37.85 48.52 18.24
CA SER A 40 -37.00 49.09 19.34
C SER A 40 -37.69 49.73 20.59
N PRO A 41 -37.02 49.99 21.76
CA PRO A 41 -35.58 49.92 22.09
C PRO A 41 -35.21 49.08 23.38
N LYS A 42 -34.17 49.47 24.15
CA LYS A 42 -33.40 48.64 25.13
C LYS A 42 -33.67 48.97 26.63
N ARG A 43 -33.68 47.92 27.51
CA ARG A 43 -33.25 47.82 28.96
C ARG A 43 -33.76 48.87 30.01
N PRO A 44 -33.60 48.64 31.35
CA PRO A 44 -33.47 47.40 32.14
C PRO A 44 -34.33 47.35 33.46
N THR A 45 -34.15 46.25 34.23
CA THR A 45 -34.13 46.12 35.73
C THR A 45 -35.37 45.81 36.59
N ILE A 46 -35.10 45.05 37.68
CA ILE A 46 -35.83 44.85 38.98
C ILE A 46 -36.94 43.76 39.04
N ALA A 47 -37.05 43.12 40.21
CA ALA A 47 -37.93 41.98 40.59
C ALA A 47 -39.09 42.47 41.55
N PRO A 48 -39.79 41.73 42.48
CA PRO A 48 -39.55 40.38 43.05
C PRO A 48 -40.80 39.47 43.42
N VAL A 49 -40.53 38.19 43.76
CA VAL A 49 -40.99 37.37 44.94
C VAL A 49 -42.38 37.66 45.60
N PRO A 50 -43.31 36.67 45.79
CA PRO A 50 -43.37 35.95 47.10
C PRO A 50 -44.02 34.52 47.26
N ARG A 51 -43.35 33.71 48.11
CA ARG A 51 -43.84 32.88 49.26
C ARG A 51 -44.98 31.83 49.14
N SER A 52 -44.74 30.63 49.72
CA SER A 52 -45.37 30.15 50.99
C SER A 52 -44.76 28.82 51.53
N ALA A 53 -45.09 28.45 52.78
CA ALA A 53 -44.63 27.27 53.56
C ALA A 53 -45.84 26.74 54.42
N PRO A 54 -45.79 26.04 55.60
CA PRO A 54 -44.67 25.48 56.42
C PRO A 54 -44.95 24.13 57.20
N ASN A 55 -44.05 23.78 58.15
CA ASN A 55 -44.25 23.01 59.42
C ASN A 55 -44.54 21.47 59.41
N THR A 56 -44.19 20.62 60.40
CA THR A 56 -43.16 20.49 61.50
C THR A 56 -43.16 18.98 61.97
N THR A 57 -42.66 18.41 63.09
CA THR A 57 -42.18 18.84 64.43
C THR A 57 -41.45 17.69 65.20
N SER A 58 -40.52 18.01 66.13
CA SER A 58 -40.17 17.21 67.37
C SER A 58 -39.44 15.84 67.24
N ASN A 59 -38.60 15.36 68.19
CA ASN A 59 -38.06 15.96 69.44
C ASN A 59 -36.78 15.27 70.00
N HIS A 60 -35.85 16.04 70.61
CA HIS A 60 -34.86 15.66 71.66
C HIS A 60 -33.72 14.63 71.34
N GLN A 61 -32.51 14.65 71.94
CA GLN A 61 -31.90 15.49 73.01
C GLN A 61 -30.34 15.57 72.97
N ARG A 62 -29.76 16.69 73.46
CA ARG A 62 -28.38 16.95 73.98
C ARG A 62 -27.11 16.86 73.09
N HIS A 63 -26.59 18.07 72.74
CA HIS A 63 -25.18 18.60 72.72
C HIS A 63 -24.00 17.74 72.19
N VAL A 64 -22.98 18.27 71.48
CA VAL A 64 -22.21 19.54 71.66
C VAL A 64 -21.85 20.23 70.31
N PHE A 65 -21.77 21.58 70.30
CA PHE A 65 -21.29 22.58 69.30
C PHE A 65 -20.76 22.12 67.91
N SER A 66 -21.27 22.60 66.74
CA SER A 66 -21.17 23.95 66.06
C SER A 66 -19.92 24.10 65.13
N ARG A 67 -19.89 24.69 63.91
CA ARG A 67 -20.78 25.60 63.11
C ARG A 67 -20.70 25.29 61.57
N ILE A 68 -21.35 26.10 60.71
CA ILE A 68 -21.61 25.95 59.24
C ILE A 68 -21.63 27.35 58.55
N PRO A 69 -21.83 27.58 57.20
CA PRO A 69 -21.80 26.72 55.97
C PRO A 69 -21.12 27.36 54.68
N SER A 70 -21.09 26.61 53.55
CA SER A 70 -21.28 26.95 52.09
C SER A 70 -20.65 28.20 51.39
N GLU A 71 -20.34 28.27 50.06
CA GLU A 71 -20.23 27.31 48.93
C GLU A 71 -19.60 27.98 47.65
N ALA A 72 -19.29 27.17 46.61
CA ALA A 72 -19.19 27.49 45.15
C ALA A 72 -17.89 28.05 44.48
N LEU A 73 -17.22 27.17 43.69
CA LEU A 73 -16.70 27.29 42.28
C LEU A 73 -15.72 28.44 41.87
N HIS A 74 -14.78 28.31 40.90
CA HIS A 74 -14.72 27.50 39.65
C HIS A 74 -13.29 27.05 39.22
N SER A 75 -13.21 25.94 38.45
CA SER A 75 -12.17 25.49 37.45
C SER A 75 -10.65 25.52 37.78
N SER A 76 -9.81 24.59 37.30
CA SER A 76 -9.96 23.65 36.16
C SER A 76 -9.49 22.19 36.48
N MET A 77 -9.16 21.38 35.45
CA MET A 77 -9.09 19.90 35.49
C MET A 77 -7.73 19.37 36.01
N SER A 78 -7.56 18.12 36.50
CA SER A 78 -8.40 16.91 36.47
C SER A 78 -8.28 16.08 37.78
N LEU A 79 -9.12 15.05 38.00
CA LEU A 79 -9.34 14.40 39.30
C LEU A 79 -9.30 12.86 39.28
N SER A 80 -8.59 12.25 40.24
CA SER A 80 -8.86 10.95 40.93
C SER A 80 -7.67 10.63 41.85
N PRO A 81 -7.85 10.34 43.16
CA PRO A 81 -8.05 8.93 43.57
C PRO A 81 -8.90 8.69 44.83
N LYS A 82 -9.59 7.54 44.89
CA LYS A 82 -9.84 6.75 46.12
C LYS A 82 -10.51 5.40 45.83
N ASP A 83 -10.18 4.41 46.65
CA ASP A 83 -10.67 3.02 46.55
C ASP A 83 -12.07 2.80 47.16
N THR A 84 -12.85 1.92 46.51
CA THR A 84 -13.79 0.86 47.00
C THR A 84 -14.66 1.05 48.28
N PRO A 85 -15.79 0.31 48.48
CA PRO A 85 -16.30 -0.85 47.72
C PRO A 85 -17.81 -0.80 47.35
N SER A 86 -18.34 -1.94 46.90
CA SER A 86 -19.76 -2.32 46.65
C SER A 86 -20.71 -2.13 47.86
N PRO A 87 -22.07 -2.18 47.74
CA PRO A 87 -22.83 -3.19 46.98
C PRO A 87 -24.11 -2.72 46.21
N ALA A 88 -24.85 -3.70 45.66
CA ALA A 88 -25.94 -3.60 44.68
C ALA A 88 -27.38 -3.40 45.26
N VAL A 89 -28.39 -3.41 44.35
CA VAL A 89 -29.80 -3.92 44.45
C VAL A 89 -30.90 -2.95 43.92
N ASN A 90 -31.49 -3.32 42.76
CA ASN A 90 -32.93 -3.25 42.31
C ASN A 90 -33.85 -2.04 42.65
N ALA A 91 -34.76 -1.51 41.82
CA ALA A 91 -35.33 -1.80 40.49
C ALA A 91 -36.57 -0.87 40.23
N ARG A 92 -37.14 -0.93 39.00
CA ARG A 92 -38.51 -0.48 38.57
C ARG A 92 -38.77 1.06 38.45
N MET A 93 -39.68 1.56 37.59
CA MET A 93 -40.78 0.92 36.81
C MET A 93 -41.24 1.75 35.57
N ARG A 94 -41.77 1.08 34.52
CA ARG A 94 -42.71 1.59 33.45
C ARG A 94 -42.15 2.60 32.40
N SER A 95 -42.62 2.66 31.13
CA SER A 95 -43.52 1.76 30.35
C SER A 95 -43.66 2.13 28.85
N PHE A 96 -44.07 1.13 28.05
CA PHE A 96 -44.84 1.17 26.77
C PHE A 96 -44.18 1.37 25.39
N LEU A 97 -44.48 0.40 24.51
CA LEU A 97 -44.54 0.37 23.03
C LEU A 97 -43.20 0.46 22.25
N SER A 98 -42.85 -0.34 21.21
CA SER A 98 -43.54 -1.24 20.22
C SER A 98 -43.30 -0.68 18.79
N GLU A 99 -43.08 -1.41 17.68
CA GLU A 99 -42.72 -2.80 17.29
C GLU A 99 -42.38 -2.72 15.77
N ALA A 100 -41.65 -3.58 15.05
CA ALA A 100 -40.79 -4.76 15.28
C ALA A 100 -39.86 -4.88 14.01
N ALA A 101 -39.16 -5.96 13.60
CA ALA A 101 -39.05 -7.35 14.05
C ALA A 101 -37.70 -7.97 13.59
N ASP A 102 -37.14 -8.85 14.44
CA ASP A 102 -36.54 -10.18 14.19
C ASP A 102 -35.55 -10.43 13.02
N GLY A 103 -34.54 -11.29 13.14
CA GLY A 103 -34.09 -12.16 14.27
C GLY A 103 -32.79 -12.89 13.84
N GLU A 104 -31.79 -13.04 14.70
CA GLU A 104 -31.66 -14.07 15.76
C GLU A 104 -31.43 -15.51 15.24
N ASP A 105 -30.53 -16.32 15.79
CA ASP A 105 -29.34 -16.07 16.65
C ASP A 105 -28.51 -17.37 16.77
N SER A 106 -27.41 -17.34 17.55
CA SER A 106 -27.02 -18.38 18.52
C SER A 106 -26.34 -19.69 18.02
N ASN A 107 -25.50 -20.37 18.81
CA ASN A 107 -24.44 -19.97 19.76
C ASN A 107 -23.62 -21.24 20.14
N ASN A 108 -22.48 -21.07 20.83
CA ASN A 108 -21.75 -22.07 21.65
C ASN A 108 -21.50 -23.50 21.09
N PHE A 109 -20.22 -23.86 20.95
CA PHE A 109 -19.58 -24.75 21.94
C PHE A 109 -18.04 -24.60 21.91
N SER A 110 -17.36 -24.99 22.98
CA SER A 110 -15.90 -24.90 23.14
C SER A 110 -15.31 -26.25 23.56
N ALA A 111 -14.13 -26.60 23.02
CA ALA A 111 -13.00 -27.17 23.79
C ALA A 111 -11.85 -27.73 22.91
N LEU A 112 -10.63 -27.37 23.29
CA LEU A 112 -9.39 -28.16 23.30
C LEU A 112 -8.80 -28.84 22.03
N ASP A 113 -7.60 -28.33 21.72
CA ASP A 113 -6.31 -29.07 21.71
C ASP A 113 -5.63 -29.37 20.34
N THR A 114 -4.33 -29.58 20.47
CA THR A 114 -3.21 -29.46 19.53
C THR A 114 -2.63 -30.88 19.25
N PRO A 115 -1.43 -31.13 18.65
CA PRO A 115 -0.41 -30.20 18.15
C PRO A 115 0.29 -30.57 16.80
N VAL A 116 1.09 -29.62 16.28
CA VAL A 116 2.46 -29.79 15.69
C VAL A 116 2.63 -30.88 14.58
N ARG A 117 3.05 -30.55 13.34
CA ARG A 117 4.41 -30.01 13.05
C ARG A 117 4.63 -29.46 11.62
N GLU A 118 5.62 -28.58 11.55
CA GLU A 118 6.11 -27.82 10.40
C GLU A 118 6.81 -28.57 9.23
N LYS A 119 6.98 -27.79 8.14
CA LYS A 119 8.19 -27.58 7.29
C LYS A 119 8.43 -28.37 6.00
N ARG A 120 8.36 -27.57 4.91
CA ARG A 120 9.31 -27.47 3.78
C ARG A 120 9.95 -28.77 3.24
N THR A 121 9.64 -29.08 1.99
CA THR A 121 10.50 -28.65 0.86
C THR A 121 9.70 -28.63 -0.44
N GLY A 122 9.91 -27.63 -1.27
CA GLY A 122 9.40 -27.61 -2.64
C GLY A 122 10.51 -27.86 -3.63
N LEU A 123 10.19 -28.55 -4.73
CA LEU A 123 10.90 -28.39 -6.00
C LEU A 123 9.93 -28.66 -7.16
N LEU A 124 10.20 -27.97 -8.27
CA LEU A 124 9.67 -28.27 -9.60
C LEU A 124 10.29 -29.62 -10.08
N ASP A 125 9.86 -30.27 -11.17
CA ASP A 125 9.24 -29.71 -12.37
C ASP A 125 8.32 -30.72 -13.09
N ASP A 126 7.48 -30.21 -13.99
CA ASP A 126 6.55 -30.97 -14.82
C ASP A 126 7.19 -31.42 -16.15
N SER A 127 7.00 -32.69 -16.56
CA SER A 127 7.38 -33.09 -17.92
C SER A 127 6.86 -34.43 -18.47
N ILE A 128 6.38 -34.31 -19.71
CA ILE A 128 6.32 -35.31 -20.80
C ILE A 128 5.20 -36.37 -20.74
N VAL A 129 4.12 -36.04 -21.47
CA VAL A 129 3.76 -36.75 -22.71
C VAL A 129 3.48 -35.69 -23.78
N GLY A 130 4.03 -35.69 -25.00
CA GLY A 130 5.05 -36.56 -25.64
C GLY A 130 5.11 -36.25 -27.15
N GLY A 131 6.21 -36.55 -27.85
CA GLY A 131 6.32 -36.34 -29.29
C GLY A 131 7.76 -36.46 -29.83
N ALA A 132 7.97 -37.28 -30.87
CA ALA A 132 9.31 -37.70 -31.31
C ALA A 132 9.93 -36.84 -32.42
N ALA A 133 11.26 -36.69 -32.41
CA ALA A 133 12.14 -36.72 -33.59
C ALA A 133 13.62 -36.96 -33.20
N ALA A 134 14.46 -37.36 -34.16
CA ALA A 134 15.77 -37.97 -33.90
C ALA A 134 17.00 -37.05 -34.01
N ALA A 135 17.93 -37.15 -33.04
CA ALA A 135 19.41 -37.01 -33.15
C ALA A 135 20.03 -37.34 -31.77
N ARG A 136 20.73 -38.47 -31.52
CA ARG A 136 22.02 -39.00 -32.02
C ARG A 136 23.27 -38.30 -31.45
N GLU A 137 24.05 -39.07 -30.65
CA GLU A 137 25.39 -38.77 -30.08
C GLU A 137 25.41 -37.70 -28.95
N LYS A 138 26.29 -37.74 -27.91
CA LYS A 138 27.55 -38.49 -27.73
C LYS A 138 27.90 -38.76 -26.23
N ARG A 139 28.10 -40.06 -25.89
CA ARG A 139 29.03 -40.70 -24.89
C ARG A 139 29.48 -40.00 -23.57
N GLY A 140 29.30 -40.73 -22.45
CA GLY A 140 30.12 -40.68 -21.20
C GLY A 140 29.26 -40.91 -19.94
N ARG A 141 29.31 -41.97 -19.09
CA ARG A 141 30.38 -42.87 -18.54
C ARG A 141 31.30 -42.14 -17.55
N ALA A 142 31.42 -42.46 -16.25
CA ALA A 142 30.88 -43.55 -15.37
C ALA A 142 30.39 -42.94 -14.01
N SER A 143 30.11 -43.60 -12.86
CA SER A 143 30.44 -44.94 -12.34
C SER A 143 29.50 -45.41 -11.19
N LEU A 144 29.62 -46.71 -10.88
CA LEU A 144 29.12 -47.52 -9.74
C LEU A 144 29.17 -46.81 -8.35
N GLY A 145 28.35 -47.16 -7.35
CA GLY A 145 27.26 -48.16 -7.26
C GLY A 145 26.92 -48.55 -5.79
N GLY A 146 25.71 -49.05 -5.50
CA GLY A 146 25.27 -49.47 -4.17
C GLY A 146 24.02 -50.40 -4.17
N PRO A 147 23.78 -51.21 -3.12
CA PRO A 147 22.84 -52.34 -3.16
C PRO A 147 21.35 -51.98 -2.90
N PRO A 148 20.40 -52.86 -3.27
CA PRO A 148 18.97 -52.51 -3.43
C PRO A 148 18.10 -52.68 -2.17
N LYS A 149 16.92 -52.05 -2.18
CA LYS A 149 15.82 -52.29 -1.22
C LYS A 149 14.47 -52.49 -1.93
N GLY A 150 13.77 -53.57 -1.58
CA GLY A 150 12.30 -53.66 -1.57
C GLY A 150 11.54 -53.48 -2.89
N GLN A 151 11.55 -54.49 -3.78
CA GLN A 151 10.41 -54.69 -4.68
C GLN A 151 9.26 -55.32 -3.89
N MET A 152 8.15 -54.60 -3.72
CA MET A 152 6.86 -55.17 -3.30
C MET A 152 6.42 -56.24 -4.30
N THR A 153 5.86 -57.36 -3.84
CA THR A 153 5.46 -58.43 -4.75
C THR A 153 4.25 -58.04 -5.59
N LEU A 154 4.10 -58.63 -6.79
CA LEU A 154 2.96 -58.37 -7.68
C LEU A 154 1.60 -58.56 -6.99
N ARG A 155 1.47 -59.55 -6.09
CA ARG A 155 0.24 -59.78 -5.30
C ARG A 155 -0.03 -58.70 -4.26
N GLU A 156 1.00 -58.04 -3.73
CA GLU A 156 0.84 -56.91 -2.82
C GLU A 156 0.48 -55.65 -3.61
N GLN A 157 1.06 -55.46 -4.81
CA GLN A 157 0.66 -54.41 -5.73
C GLN A 157 -0.80 -54.58 -6.20
N GLU A 158 -1.22 -55.79 -6.60
CA GLU A 158 -2.62 -56.10 -6.93
C GLU A 158 -3.56 -55.84 -5.74
N ARG A 159 -3.18 -56.25 -4.52
CA ARG A 159 -3.95 -55.93 -3.31
C ARG A 159 -4.08 -54.44 -3.06
N VAL A 160 -2.98 -53.68 -3.14
CA VAL A 160 -3.02 -52.22 -2.97
C VAL A 160 -3.90 -51.58 -4.04
N ILE A 161 -3.79 -52.03 -5.30
CA ILE A 161 -4.63 -51.58 -6.41
C ILE A 161 -6.11 -51.87 -6.14
N ASP A 162 -6.47 -53.06 -5.64
CA ASP A 162 -7.87 -53.42 -5.34
C ASP A 162 -8.42 -52.76 -4.07
N THR A 163 -7.57 -52.48 -3.08
CA THR A 163 -7.93 -51.63 -1.93
C THR A 163 -8.18 -50.20 -2.41
N VAL A 164 -7.27 -49.61 -3.19
CA VAL A 164 -7.43 -48.26 -3.77
C VAL A 164 -8.64 -48.18 -4.71
N LYS A 165 -8.97 -49.22 -5.49
CA LYS A 165 -10.22 -49.27 -6.28
C LYS A 165 -11.46 -49.25 -5.39
N LYS A 166 -11.46 -50.01 -4.28
CA LYS A 166 -12.58 -50.02 -3.31
C LYS A 166 -12.70 -48.68 -2.60
N GLU A 167 -11.60 -48.09 -2.15
CA GLU A 167 -11.57 -46.76 -1.56
C GLU A 167 -12.03 -45.69 -2.57
N ASN A 168 -11.62 -45.76 -3.83
CA ASN A 168 -12.07 -44.86 -4.89
C ASN A 168 -13.57 -45.02 -5.20
N PHE A 169 -14.10 -46.25 -5.14
CA PHE A 169 -15.54 -46.51 -5.27
C PHE A 169 -16.33 -45.99 -4.05
N SER A 170 -15.87 -46.27 -2.83
CA SER A 170 -16.48 -45.74 -1.60
C SER A 170 -16.39 -44.22 -1.51
N LEU A 171 -15.30 -43.60 -1.99
CA LEU A 171 -15.19 -42.15 -2.12
C LEU A 171 -16.17 -41.61 -3.16
N LYS A 172 -16.29 -42.22 -4.35
CA LYS A 172 -17.30 -41.82 -5.35
C LYS A 172 -18.72 -41.96 -4.83
N PHE A 173 -19.03 -43.04 -4.11
CA PHE A 173 -20.34 -43.24 -3.49
C PHE A 173 -20.60 -42.23 -2.35
N LYS A 174 -19.58 -41.89 -1.56
CA LYS A 174 -19.69 -40.87 -0.51
C LYS A 174 -19.81 -39.45 -1.09
N VAL A 175 -19.09 -39.14 -2.17
CA VAL A 175 -19.26 -37.91 -2.95
C VAL A 175 -20.68 -37.86 -3.52
N HIS A 176 -21.17 -38.93 -4.13
CA HIS A 176 -22.53 -38.97 -4.68
C HIS A 176 -23.62 -38.77 -3.62
N MET A 177 -23.51 -39.41 -2.45
CA MET A 177 -24.44 -39.15 -1.33
C MET A 177 -24.27 -37.76 -0.71
N LEU A 178 -23.09 -37.13 -0.82
CA LEU A 178 -22.89 -35.74 -0.40
C LEU A 178 -23.45 -34.76 -1.44
N GLU A 179 -23.34 -35.04 -2.74
CA GLU A 179 -24.00 -34.31 -3.83
C GLU A 179 -25.52 -34.41 -3.68
N GLU A 180 -26.06 -35.61 -3.48
CA GLU A 180 -27.49 -35.83 -3.24
C GLU A 180 -27.97 -35.06 -2.00
N ARG A 181 -27.25 -35.16 -0.87
CA ARG A 181 -27.58 -34.42 0.35
C ARG A 181 -27.42 -32.89 0.19
N LEU A 182 -26.50 -32.42 -0.65
CA LEU A 182 -26.35 -31.00 -0.99
C LEU A 182 -27.52 -30.52 -1.87
N THR A 183 -27.97 -31.32 -2.84
CA THR A 183 -29.17 -31.00 -3.65
C THR A 183 -30.44 -30.98 -2.81
N GLN A 184 -30.53 -31.78 -1.75
CA GLN A 184 -31.65 -31.79 -0.81
C GLN A 184 -31.60 -30.62 0.20
N LEU A 185 -30.41 -30.24 0.67
CA LEU A 185 -30.23 -29.16 1.65
C LEU A 185 -30.18 -27.75 1.06
N SER A 186 -29.75 -27.60 -0.20
CA SER A 186 -29.71 -26.28 -0.86
C SER A 186 -29.94 -26.38 -2.38
N PRO A 187 -31.20 -26.62 -2.82
CA PRO A 187 -31.54 -26.77 -4.23
C PRO A 187 -31.13 -25.55 -5.08
N GLU A 188 -31.35 -24.34 -4.55
CA GLU A 188 -31.05 -23.09 -5.26
C GLU A 188 -29.56 -22.88 -5.45
N ASN A 189 -28.73 -23.06 -4.41
CA ASN A 189 -27.28 -22.92 -4.55
C ASN A 189 -26.68 -23.99 -5.48
N TYR A 190 -27.21 -25.22 -5.46
CA TYR A 190 -26.82 -26.24 -6.44
C TYR A 190 -27.23 -25.83 -7.86
N GLN A 191 -28.45 -25.34 -8.07
CA GLN A 191 -28.90 -24.86 -9.39
C GLN A 191 -28.11 -23.65 -9.87
N VAL A 192 -27.75 -22.70 -9.00
CA VAL A 192 -26.91 -21.54 -9.34
C VAL A 192 -25.49 -22.00 -9.69
N ALA A 193 -24.88 -22.91 -8.92
CA ALA A 193 -23.56 -23.47 -9.22
C ALA A 193 -23.56 -24.32 -10.51
N PHE A 194 -24.64 -25.05 -10.78
CA PHE A 194 -24.84 -25.84 -11.99
C PHE A 194 -25.07 -24.96 -13.23
N ASN A 195 -25.92 -23.93 -13.13
CA ASN A 195 -26.14 -22.95 -14.18
C ASN A 195 -24.88 -22.11 -14.46
N SER A 196 -24.13 -21.76 -13.42
CA SER A 196 -22.79 -21.15 -13.55
C SER A 196 -21.82 -22.09 -14.28
N ASN A 197 -21.81 -23.38 -13.95
CA ASN A 197 -21.01 -24.39 -14.68
C ASN A 197 -21.46 -24.57 -16.13
N ILE A 198 -22.76 -24.50 -16.43
CA ILE A 198 -23.28 -24.52 -17.80
C ILE A 198 -22.83 -23.27 -18.55
N LYS A 199 -22.92 -22.10 -17.92
CA LYS A 199 -22.47 -20.83 -18.50
C LYS A 199 -20.96 -20.85 -18.76
N LEU A 200 -20.15 -21.29 -17.80
CA LEU A 200 -18.70 -21.47 -17.96
C LEU A 200 -18.35 -22.50 -19.04
N LYS A 201 -19.13 -23.59 -19.20
CA LYS A 201 -18.95 -24.55 -20.30
C LYS A 201 -19.34 -23.95 -21.66
N LEU A 202 -20.39 -23.12 -21.73
CA LEU A 202 -20.76 -22.37 -22.93
C LEU A 202 -19.71 -21.31 -23.28
N GLU A 203 -19.18 -20.58 -22.30
CA GLU A 203 -18.11 -19.61 -22.48
C GLU A 203 -16.81 -20.31 -22.91
N LEU A 204 -16.41 -21.41 -22.25
CA LEU A 204 -15.27 -22.24 -22.66
C LEU A 204 -15.43 -22.80 -24.08
N HIS A 205 -16.63 -23.25 -24.45
CA HIS A 205 -16.91 -23.72 -25.82
C HIS A 205 -16.86 -22.57 -26.84
N THR A 206 -17.41 -21.42 -26.50
CA THR A 206 -17.39 -20.21 -27.34
C THR A 206 -15.97 -19.70 -27.54
N ARG A 207 -15.19 -19.57 -26.46
CA ARG A 207 -13.74 -19.28 -26.51
C ARG A 207 -12.97 -20.37 -27.27
N GLY A 208 -13.36 -21.64 -27.16
CA GLY A 208 -12.79 -22.74 -27.96
C GLY A 208 -13.09 -22.65 -29.45
N VAL A 209 -14.25 -22.10 -29.84
CA VAL A 209 -14.62 -21.80 -31.23
C VAL A 209 -13.91 -20.52 -31.72
N GLU A 210 -13.80 -19.49 -30.89
CA GLU A 210 -13.03 -18.28 -31.17
C GLU A 210 -11.54 -18.60 -31.34
N LEU A 211 -10.93 -19.38 -30.46
CA LEU A 211 -9.54 -19.86 -30.60
C LEU A 211 -9.34 -20.69 -31.87
N LYS A 212 -10.34 -21.47 -32.32
CA LYS A 212 -10.29 -22.15 -33.62
C LYS A 212 -10.40 -21.18 -34.80
N LYS A 213 -11.25 -20.15 -34.72
CA LYS A 213 -11.36 -19.08 -35.73
C LYS A 213 -10.07 -18.26 -35.80
N LEU A 214 -9.54 -17.83 -34.66
CA LEU A 214 -8.28 -17.09 -34.53
C LEU A 214 -7.09 -17.93 -34.99
N LYS A 215 -7.00 -19.21 -34.61
CA LYS A 215 -5.94 -20.10 -35.12
C LYS A 215 -6.05 -20.30 -36.64
N LYS A 216 -7.27 -20.40 -37.19
CA LYS A 216 -7.48 -20.47 -38.64
C LYS A 216 -7.05 -19.16 -39.32
N LEU A 217 -7.42 -18.01 -38.77
CA LEU A 217 -7.01 -16.68 -39.27
C LEU A 217 -5.49 -16.49 -39.18
N VAL A 218 -4.84 -16.92 -38.09
CA VAL A 218 -3.38 -16.92 -37.94
C VAL A 218 -2.74 -17.84 -38.98
N MET A 219 -3.24 -19.06 -39.19
CA MET A 219 -2.72 -19.95 -40.24
C MET A 219 -2.97 -19.40 -41.66
N GLU A 220 -4.02 -18.63 -41.88
CA GLU A 220 -4.30 -17.95 -43.15
C GLU A 220 -3.34 -16.76 -43.36
N LEU A 221 -3.10 -15.96 -42.33
CA LEU A 221 -2.09 -14.88 -42.32
C LEU A 221 -0.65 -15.40 -42.41
N GLU A 222 -0.32 -16.52 -41.76
CA GLU A 222 0.96 -17.23 -41.90
C GLU A 222 1.12 -17.77 -43.32
N SER A 223 0.04 -18.28 -43.93
CA SER A 223 0.06 -18.72 -45.33
C SER A 223 0.23 -17.54 -46.29
N GLU A 224 -0.36 -16.38 -46.01
CA GLU A 224 -0.19 -15.17 -46.80
C GLU A 224 1.20 -14.54 -46.61
N LEU A 225 1.72 -14.48 -45.38
CA LEU A 225 3.10 -14.10 -45.10
C LEU A 225 4.11 -15.06 -45.75
N SER A 226 3.84 -16.37 -45.78
CA SER A 226 4.66 -17.33 -46.53
C SER A 226 4.62 -17.03 -48.03
N LYS A 227 3.44 -16.78 -48.62
CA LYS A 227 3.31 -16.40 -50.04
C LYS A 227 3.94 -15.04 -50.35
N VAL A 228 3.99 -14.11 -49.40
CA VAL A 228 4.71 -12.84 -49.52
C VAL A 228 6.21 -13.09 -49.46
N ALA A 229 6.71 -13.84 -48.47
CA ALA A 229 8.13 -14.19 -48.34
C ALA A 229 8.66 -15.03 -49.52
N GLU A 230 7.83 -15.89 -50.13
CA GLU A 230 8.17 -16.59 -51.38
C GLU A 230 8.20 -15.66 -52.59
N ARG A 231 7.26 -14.70 -52.70
CA ARG A 231 7.31 -13.63 -53.71
C ARG A 231 8.51 -12.71 -53.51
N GLU A 232 8.87 -12.38 -52.28
CA GLU A 232 10.08 -11.60 -51.95
C GLU A 232 11.35 -12.39 -52.26
N LYS A 233 11.41 -13.70 -51.98
CA LYS A 233 12.52 -14.55 -52.45
C LYS A 233 12.64 -14.59 -53.97
N GLN A 234 11.52 -14.71 -54.69
CA GLN A 234 11.51 -14.69 -56.15
C GLN A 234 11.90 -13.30 -56.71
N ARG A 235 11.41 -12.22 -56.09
CA ARG A 235 11.73 -10.84 -56.45
C ARG A 235 13.19 -10.50 -56.18
N ASN A 236 13.75 -10.96 -55.05
CA ASN A 236 15.15 -10.75 -54.70
C ASN A 236 16.07 -11.60 -55.57
N ALA A 237 15.73 -12.86 -55.88
CA ALA A 237 16.49 -13.67 -56.82
C ALA A 237 16.51 -13.07 -58.25
N ALA A 238 15.41 -12.45 -58.69
CA ALA A 238 15.37 -11.69 -59.93
C ALA A 238 16.18 -10.38 -59.85
N ALA A 239 16.04 -9.63 -58.75
CA ALA A 239 16.75 -8.37 -58.55
C ALA A 239 18.27 -8.57 -58.41
N ASP A 240 18.73 -9.61 -57.71
CA ASP A 240 20.15 -9.98 -57.63
C ASP A 240 20.67 -10.42 -59.01
N SER A 241 19.88 -11.15 -59.80
CA SER A 241 20.27 -11.52 -61.16
C SER A 241 20.34 -10.32 -62.12
N GLU A 242 19.44 -9.33 -61.99
CA GLU A 242 19.54 -8.07 -62.75
C GLU A 242 20.68 -7.18 -62.23
N ALA A 243 20.90 -7.12 -60.93
CA ALA A 243 21.95 -6.30 -60.32
C ALA A 243 23.35 -6.85 -60.65
N VAL A 244 23.55 -8.17 -60.56
CA VAL A 244 24.77 -8.84 -61.04
C VAL A 244 24.90 -8.68 -62.56
N GLY A 245 23.82 -8.81 -63.33
CA GLY A 245 23.84 -8.57 -64.78
C GLY A 245 24.25 -7.13 -65.15
N ARG A 246 23.74 -6.13 -64.43
CA ARG A 246 24.09 -4.71 -64.63
C ARG A 246 25.49 -4.38 -64.11
N LEU A 247 25.94 -4.97 -63.01
CA LEU A 247 27.30 -4.81 -62.49
C LEU A 247 28.33 -5.51 -63.39
N GLU A 248 28.01 -6.68 -63.95
CA GLU A 248 28.85 -7.33 -64.97
C GLU A 248 28.87 -6.55 -66.28
N ALA A 249 27.75 -5.97 -66.71
CA ALA A 249 27.72 -5.06 -67.86
C ALA A 249 28.60 -3.83 -67.59
N GLN A 250 28.38 -3.13 -66.47
CA GLN A 250 29.19 -1.97 -66.09
C GLN A 250 30.67 -2.31 -65.87
N LEU A 251 31.02 -3.52 -65.41
CA LEU A 251 32.41 -3.98 -65.34
C LEU A 251 32.99 -4.27 -66.73
N ARG A 252 32.22 -4.85 -67.67
CA ARG A 252 32.65 -5.04 -69.06
C ARG A 252 32.85 -3.69 -69.76
N ASP A 253 31.89 -2.77 -69.60
CA ASP A 253 31.94 -1.41 -70.14
C ASP A 253 33.13 -0.63 -69.55
N ARG A 254 33.34 -0.69 -68.23
CA ARG A 254 34.51 -0.07 -67.57
C ARG A 254 35.82 -0.75 -67.94
N ASP A 255 35.88 -2.07 -68.13
CA ASP A 255 37.09 -2.74 -68.63
C ASP A 255 37.32 -2.47 -70.11
N GLU A 256 36.28 -2.19 -70.90
CA GLU A 256 36.38 -1.76 -72.30
C GLU A 256 36.82 -0.32 -72.42
N GLU A 257 36.27 0.59 -71.62
CA GLU A 257 36.80 1.94 -71.45
C GLU A 257 38.22 1.93 -70.89
N VAL A 258 38.57 1.06 -69.93
CA VAL A 258 39.94 0.99 -69.41
C VAL A 258 40.89 0.37 -70.45
N ARG A 259 40.44 -0.60 -71.25
CA ARG A 259 41.19 -1.11 -72.42
C ARG A 259 41.33 -0.02 -73.49
N GLU A 260 40.30 0.77 -73.75
CA GLU A 260 40.32 1.82 -74.76
C GLU A 260 41.09 3.05 -74.29
N LEU A 261 41.00 3.47 -73.03
CA LEU A 261 41.85 4.49 -72.43
C LEU A 261 43.31 4.04 -72.39
N LYS A 262 43.61 2.76 -72.14
CA LYS A 262 44.97 2.21 -72.32
C LYS A 262 45.39 2.17 -73.80
N LYS A 263 44.46 2.04 -74.75
CA LYS A 263 44.69 2.14 -76.21
C LYS A 263 44.94 3.59 -76.64
N ARG A 264 44.14 4.54 -76.17
CA ARG A 264 44.20 5.99 -76.40
C ARG A 264 45.44 6.59 -75.75
N LEU A 265 45.83 6.13 -74.55
CA LEU A 265 47.08 6.52 -73.89
C LEU A 265 48.29 6.03 -74.68
N ARG A 266 48.34 4.74 -75.06
CA ARG A 266 49.40 4.21 -75.93
C ARG A 266 49.45 4.89 -77.31
N ALA A 267 48.30 5.23 -77.88
CA ALA A 267 48.21 5.99 -79.12
C ALA A 267 48.70 7.45 -78.93
N ALA A 268 48.40 8.08 -77.80
CA ALA A 268 48.89 9.42 -77.47
C ALA A 268 50.40 9.44 -77.18
N GLU A 269 50.94 8.41 -76.53
CA GLU A 269 52.38 8.22 -76.29
C GLU A 269 53.13 8.04 -77.62
N VAL A 270 52.60 7.23 -78.55
CA VAL A 270 53.14 7.08 -79.92
C VAL A 270 52.99 8.38 -80.73
N ALA A 271 51.86 9.07 -80.64
CA ALA A 271 51.64 10.35 -81.33
C ALA A 271 52.57 11.47 -80.82
N LYS A 272 53.04 11.40 -79.56
CA LYS A 272 53.96 12.39 -78.96
C LYS A 272 55.41 12.28 -79.45
N GLN A 273 55.76 11.27 -80.26
CA GLN A 273 57.09 11.09 -80.84
C GLN A 273 57.17 11.38 -82.36
N SER A 274 56.05 11.64 -83.04
CA SER A 274 56.02 11.90 -84.49
C SER A 274 55.30 13.23 -84.80
N GLY A 275 56.04 14.33 -84.75
CA GLY A 275 55.50 15.67 -85.03
C GLY A 275 55.29 15.96 -86.52
N SER A 276 54.12 16.51 -86.88
CA SER A 276 53.94 17.38 -88.05
C SER A 276 52.69 18.25 -87.88
N MET A 277 52.58 19.29 -88.72
CA MET A 277 51.53 20.32 -88.70
C MET A 277 50.12 19.77 -89.00
N SER A 278 49.06 20.37 -88.43
CA SER A 278 48.24 21.36 -89.18
C SER A 278 47.15 22.03 -88.32
N MET A 279 46.63 23.15 -88.82
CA MET A 279 45.65 24.04 -88.20
C MET A 279 44.22 23.46 -88.19
N SER A 280 43.53 23.47 -87.03
CA SER A 280 42.11 23.85 -86.88
C SER A 280 41.57 23.57 -85.47
N ASN A 281 41.42 24.61 -84.61
CA ASN A 281 40.39 24.69 -83.55
C ASN A 281 40.42 26.02 -82.76
N GLN A 282 40.32 27.16 -83.45
CA GLN A 282 40.31 28.47 -82.78
C GLN A 282 38.98 28.92 -82.12
N PRO A 283 37.75 28.50 -82.55
CA PRO A 283 36.52 29.07 -81.99
C PRO A 283 36.10 28.49 -80.62
N ALA A 284 36.59 27.32 -80.23
CA ALA A 284 36.21 26.68 -78.97
C ALA A 284 36.82 27.37 -77.73
N VAL A 285 38.02 27.95 -77.86
CA VAL A 285 38.75 28.59 -76.76
C VAL A 285 38.20 29.99 -76.44
N ILE A 286 37.52 30.64 -77.39
CA ILE A 286 36.94 31.97 -77.22
C ILE A 286 35.62 31.87 -76.44
N ARG A 287 34.71 30.97 -76.84
CA ARG A 287 33.42 30.75 -76.15
C ARG A 287 33.57 30.41 -74.68
N LEU A 288 34.53 29.56 -74.33
CA LEU A 288 34.83 29.18 -72.94
C LEU A 288 35.44 30.32 -72.10
N ARG A 289 35.83 31.45 -72.70
CA ARG A 289 36.14 32.69 -71.95
C ARG A 289 34.90 33.55 -71.79
N GLU A 290 34.19 33.83 -72.88
CA GLU A 290 32.96 34.62 -72.90
C GLU A 290 31.93 34.09 -71.89
N GLU A 291 31.79 32.77 -71.81
CA GLU A 291 30.88 32.08 -70.86
C GLU A 291 31.34 32.17 -69.39
N ASN A 292 32.64 32.24 -69.11
CA ASN A 292 33.15 32.45 -67.74
C ASN A 292 33.08 33.93 -67.33
N GLU A 293 33.27 34.86 -68.27
CA GLU A 293 33.21 36.30 -68.03
C GLU A 293 31.77 36.73 -67.71
N ALA A 294 30.78 36.26 -68.48
CA ALA A 294 29.35 36.46 -68.22
C ALA A 294 28.87 35.80 -66.91
N LEU A 295 29.48 34.69 -66.46
CA LEU A 295 29.19 34.09 -65.15
C LEU A 295 29.76 34.92 -63.99
N ALA A 296 30.91 35.58 -64.17
CA ALA A 296 31.49 36.47 -63.16
C ALA A 296 30.69 37.78 -63.04
N GLU A 297 30.27 38.38 -64.15
CA GLU A 297 29.39 39.56 -64.16
C GLU A 297 28.09 39.26 -63.40
N ARG A 298 27.44 38.12 -63.70
CA ARG A 298 26.20 37.72 -63.04
C ARG A 298 26.35 37.36 -61.55
N GLN A 299 27.55 36.99 -61.11
CA GLN A 299 27.86 36.85 -59.69
C GLN A 299 27.98 38.21 -58.99
N ALA A 300 28.65 39.17 -59.64
CA ALA A 300 28.73 40.54 -59.12
C ALA A 300 27.34 41.19 -59.02
N GLU A 301 26.48 41.04 -60.03
CA GLU A 301 25.09 41.54 -59.99
C GLU A 301 24.30 41.00 -58.79
N LEU A 302 24.43 39.69 -58.48
CA LEU A 302 23.76 39.06 -57.34
C LEU A 302 24.33 39.52 -55.98
N GLU A 303 25.62 39.77 -55.87
CA GLU A 303 26.22 40.35 -54.65
C GLU A 303 25.72 41.78 -54.41
N ASP A 304 25.61 42.56 -55.49
CA ASP A 304 25.13 43.95 -55.51
C ASP A 304 23.63 44.03 -55.16
N GLU A 305 22.81 43.09 -55.65
CA GLU A 305 21.41 42.90 -55.22
C GLU A 305 21.29 42.49 -53.75
N LEU A 306 22.13 41.56 -53.27
CA LEU A 306 22.15 41.17 -51.86
C LEU A 306 22.55 42.33 -50.94
N GLN A 307 23.45 43.20 -51.39
CA GLN A 307 23.84 44.40 -50.62
C GLN A 307 22.72 45.45 -50.56
N ARG A 308 21.97 45.65 -51.66
CA ARG A 308 20.76 46.51 -51.66
C ARG A 308 19.66 45.97 -50.75
N ASN A 309 19.42 44.65 -50.80
CA ASN A 309 18.44 44.00 -49.93
C ASN A 309 18.84 44.06 -48.45
N ARG A 310 20.14 44.03 -48.11
CA ARG A 310 20.61 44.29 -46.73
C ARG A 310 20.33 45.72 -46.29
N GLY A 311 20.64 46.72 -47.12
CA GLY A 311 20.35 48.12 -46.80
C GLY A 311 18.87 48.38 -46.52
N HIS A 312 17.96 47.83 -47.34
CA HIS A 312 16.52 47.93 -47.09
C HIS A 312 16.06 47.15 -45.84
N LEU A 313 16.67 46.00 -45.52
CA LEU A 313 16.40 45.32 -44.26
C LEU A 313 16.84 46.17 -43.07
N GLU A 314 18.03 46.75 -43.10
CA GLU A 314 18.57 47.66 -42.08
C GLU A 314 17.63 48.88 -41.87
N GLU A 315 17.21 49.54 -42.95
CA GLU A 315 16.20 50.62 -42.93
C GLU A 315 14.87 50.18 -42.29
N THR A 316 14.37 48.98 -42.60
CA THR A 316 13.14 48.47 -41.97
C THR A 316 13.33 48.09 -40.50
N THR A 317 14.49 47.58 -40.09
CA THR A 317 14.77 47.30 -38.67
C THR A 317 14.89 48.58 -37.85
N GLU A 318 15.55 49.62 -38.37
CA GLU A 318 15.55 50.95 -37.75
C GLU A 318 14.14 51.54 -37.63
N GLY A 319 13.28 51.31 -38.62
CA GLY A 319 11.87 51.71 -38.58
C GLY A 319 11.06 50.97 -37.51
N LEU A 320 11.33 49.67 -37.32
CA LEU A 320 10.70 48.86 -36.28
C LEU A 320 11.17 49.24 -34.88
N GLU A 321 12.47 49.47 -34.66
CA GLU A 321 12.99 49.94 -33.36
C GLU A 321 12.34 51.26 -32.95
N LYS A 322 12.24 52.23 -33.88
CA LYS A 322 11.63 53.54 -33.61
C LYS A 322 10.13 53.45 -33.30
N LEU A 323 9.41 52.44 -33.81
CA LEU A 323 8.02 52.16 -33.44
C LEU A 323 7.93 51.43 -32.09
N GLN A 324 8.83 50.48 -31.82
CA GLN A 324 8.90 49.74 -30.57
C GLN A 324 9.21 50.68 -29.39
N ASP A 325 10.11 51.64 -29.57
CA ASP A 325 10.49 52.66 -28.57
C ASP A 325 9.34 53.64 -28.23
N ILE A 326 8.35 53.79 -29.12
CA ILE A 326 7.11 54.56 -28.86
C ILE A 326 6.08 53.71 -28.12
N ILE A 327 5.88 52.45 -28.54
CA ILE A 327 4.94 51.51 -27.90
C ILE A 327 5.41 51.15 -26.48
N GLN A 328 6.71 51.03 -26.26
CA GLN A 328 7.30 50.73 -24.95
C GLN A 328 6.99 51.86 -23.96
N ARG A 329 7.26 53.13 -24.31
CA ARG A 329 6.95 54.28 -23.44
C ARG A 329 5.45 54.37 -23.11
N GLN A 330 4.57 54.09 -24.08
CA GLN A 330 3.11 54.08 -23.84
C GLN A 330 2.63 52.95 -22.92
N LYS A 331 3.35 51.83 -22.82
CA LYS A 331 3.07 50.78 -21.82
C LYS A 331 3.64 51.11 -20.46
N GLU A 332 4.89 51.57 -20.42
CA GLU A 332 5.60 51.87 -19.17
C GLU A 332 4.86 52.93 -18.33
N ASP A 333 4.29 53.98 -18.94
CA ASP A 333 3.47 54.96 -18.21
C ASP A 333 2.14 54.39 -17.69
N ALA A 334 1.52 53.45 -18.40
CA ALA A 334 0.22 52.87 -18.04
C ALA A 334 0.34 51.82 -16.91
N ASP A 335 1.29 50.90 -17.04
CA ASP A 335 1.49 49.81 -16.06
C ASP A 335 2.06 50.34 -14.74
N ASN A 336 2.91 51.39 -14.75
CA ASN A 336 3.40 52.03 -13.53
C ASN A 336 2.26 52.63 -12.68
N ASP A 337 1.26 53.27 -13.30
CA ASP A 337 0.22 53.96 -12.54
C ASP A 337 -0.87 53.00 -12.01
N ALA A 338 -1.09 51.88 -12.70
CA ALA A 338 -1.91 50.77 -12.21
C ALA A 338 -1.22 50.01 -11.05
N THR A 339 0.06 49.65 -11.22
CA THR A 339 0.83 48.94 -10.19
C THR A 339 1.03 49.79 -8.93
N ARG A 340 1.29 51.10 -9.04
CA ARG A 340 1.39 52.00 -7.87
C ARG A 340 0.10 52.10 -7.05
N ARG A 341 -1.07 52.04 -7.69
CA ARG A 341 -2.36 52.00 -6.97
C ARG A 341 -2.52 50.68 -6.23
N ARG A 342 -2.20 49.57 -6.90
CA ARG A 342 -2.24 48.23 -6.29
C ARG A 342 -1.21 48.03 -5.18
N LEU A 343 -0.05 48.69 -5.29
CA LEU A 343 0.96 48.71 -4.23
C LEU A 343 0.40 49.43 -3.00
N ARG A 344 -0.18 50.62 -3.15
CA ARG A 344 -0.83 51.35 -2.04
C ARG A 344 -1.98 50.58 -1.41
N GLU A 345 -2.83 49.95 -2.20
CA GLU A 345 -3.91 49.07 -1.68
C GLU A 345 -3.36 47.91 -0.83
N LEU A 346 -2.15 47.42 -1.11
CA LEU A 346 -1.48 46.37 -0.34
C LEU A 346 -0.65 46.92 0.83
N GLU A 347 -0.08 48.12 0.70
CA GLU A 347 0.60 48.87 1.77
C GLU A 347 -0.42 49.26 2.85
N ASP A 348 -1.57 49.87 2.47
CA ASP A 348 -2.70 50.18 3.36
C ASP A 348 -3.25 48.92 4.05
N HIS A 349 -3.29 47.78 3.34
CA HIS A 349 -3.77 46.52 3.91
C HIS A 349 -2.74 45.88 4.86
N ASN A 350 -1.44 45.96 4.55
CA ASN A 350 -0.38 45.55 5.46
C ASN A 350 -0.37 46.44 6.71
N GLU A 351 -0.45 47.77 6.59
CA GLU A 351 -0.50 48.69 7.74
C GLU A 351 -1.75 48.44 8.60
N HIS A 352 -2.86 47.97 8.01
CA HIS A 352 -4.04 47.54 8.76
C HIS A 352 -3.88 46.15 9.42
N LEU A 353 -3.13 45.22 8.82
CA LEU A 353 -2.80 43.94 9.43
C LEU A 353 -1.75 44.07 10.54
N GLU A 354 -0.76 44.95 10.37
CA GLU A 354 0.23 45.32 11.38
C GLU A 354 -0.46 45.94 12.60
N LYS A 355 -1.32 46.95 12.42
CA LYS A 355 -2.13 47.51 13.53
C LYS A 355 -3.01 46.47 14.23
N ARG A 356 -3.52 45.47 13.50
CA ARG A 356 -4.26 44.36 14.11
C ARG A 356 -3.38 43.35 14.83
N LEU A 357 -2.12 43.19 14.44
CA LEU A 357 -1.12 42.43 15.20
C LEU A 357 -0.74 43.21 16.46
N ASP A 358 -0.49 44.51 16.38
CA ASP A 358 -0.26 45.40 17.54
C ASP A 358 -1.43 45.33 18.54
N GLU A 359 -2.68 45.36 18.05
CA GLU A 359 -3.89 45.18 18.87
C GLU A 359 -3.95 43.79 19.56
N TYR A 360 -3.52 42.72 18.88
CA TYR A 360 -3.47 41.38 19.47
C TYR A 360 -2.30 41.22 20.45
N GLU A 361 -1.14 41.81 20.18
CA GLU A 361 0.02 41.80 21.09
C GLU A 361 -0.26 42.61 22.35
N ALA A 362 -0.91 43.78 22.24
CA ALA A 362 -1.38 44.55 23.38
C ALA A 362 -2.41 43.75 24.22
N ALA A 363 -3.36 43.04 23.59
CA ALA A 363 -4.34 42.19 24.26
C ALA A 363 -3.79 40.85 24.80
N ILE A 364 -2.51 40.56 24.53
CA ILE A 364 -1.72 39.51 25.18
C ILE A 364 -0.95 40.12 26.36
N GLN A 365 -0.32 41.29 26.20
CA GLN A 365 0.37 42.00 27.30
C GLN A 365 -0.59 42.35 28.45
N GLU A 366 -1.79 42.85 28.17
CA GLU A 366 -2.85 43.08 29.17
C GLU A 366 -3.21 41.77 29.92
N ARG A 367 -3.18 40.61 29.24
CA ARG A 367 -3.43 39.31 29.86
C ARG A 367 -2.26 38.78 30.68
N ASP A 368 -1.03 39.07 30.30
CA ASP A 368 0.14 38.69 31.07
C ASP A 368 0.26 39.56 32.34
N GLU A 369 -0.11 40.85 32.27
CA GLU A 369 -0.26 41.75 33.44
C GLU A 369 -1.41 41.30 34.38
N ASP A 370 -2.58 40.94 33.85
CA ASP A 370 -3.66 40.28 34.61
C ASP A 370 -3.17 38.96 35.26
N ALA A 371 -2.38 38.17 34.54
CA ALA A 371 -1.86 36.90 35.04
C ALA A 371 -0.80 37.09 36.13
N ASP A 372 0.05 38.12 36.06
CA ASP A 372 1.04 38.44 37.09
C ASP A 372 0.39 39.04 38.34
N THR A 373 -0.60 39.93 38.21
CA THR A 373 -1.36 40.42 39.38
C THR A 373 -2.11 39.29 40.09
N LEU A 374 -2.69 38.33 39.35
CA LEU A 374 -3.29 37.12 39.93
C LEU A 374 -2.25 36.23 40.66
N LYS A 375 -0.99 36.17 40.21
CA LYS A 375 0.09 35.47 40.93
C LYS A 375 0.43 36.19 42.24
N GLU A 376 0.57 37.52 42.21
CA GLU A 376 0.81 38.32 43.43
C GLU A 376 -0.31 38.15 44.47
N GLU A 377 -1.58 38.14 44.04
CA GLU A 377 -2.70 37.85 44.94
C GLU A 377 -2.64 36.44 45.53
N PHE A 378 -2.27 35.44 44.73
CA PHE A 378 -2.14 34.05 45.20
C PHE A 378 -1.00 33.88 46.22
N GLU A 379 0.16 34.49 45.97
CA GLU A 379 1.29 34.50 46.92
C GLU A 379 0.94 35.25 48.21
N ARG A 380 0.20 36.35 48.11
CA ARG A 380 -0.31 37.12 49.27
C ARG A 380 -1.29 36.32 50.12
N VAL A 381 -2.20 35.55 49.52
CA VAL A 381 -3.10 34.64 50.23
C VAL A 381 -2.33 33.49 50.89
N ARG A 382 -1.33 32.94 50.20
CA ARG A 382 -0.45 31.90 50.76
C ARG A 382 0.31 32.38 52.01
N ALA A 383 0.90 33.58 51.96
CA ALA A 383 1.59 34.18 53.11
C ALA A 383 0.65 34.37 54.32
N GLN A 384 -0.61 34.74 54.10
CA GLN A 384 -1.61 34.85 55.16
C GLN A 384 -1.99 33.50 55.79
N LEU A 385 -1.97 32.41 55.02
CA LEU A 385 -2.22 31.07 55.53
C LEU A 385 -1.09 30.62 56.47
N GLU A 386 0.17 30.77 56.04
CA GLU A 386 1.35 30.39 56.85
C GLU A 386 1.42 31.19 58.18
N ASP A 387 1.11 32.49 58.17
CA ASP A 387 1.03 33.29 59.39
C ASP A 387 -0.14 32.90 60.31
N SER A 388 -1.19 32.27 59.78
CA SER A 388 -2.26 31.68 60.60
C SER A 388 -1.79 30.41 61.31
N GLU A 389 -0.85 29.66 60.73
CA GLU A 389 -0.32 28.41 61.28
C GLU A 389 0.73 28.69 62.36
N ARG A 390 1.68 29.58 62.08
CA ARG A 390 2.69 30.06 63.05
C ARG A 390 2.09 30.53 64.37
N ARG A 391 0.90 31.17 64.33
CA ARG A 391 0.17 31.62 65.53
C ARG A 391 -0.42 30.48 66.35
N ARG A 392 -0.85 29.37 65.73
CA ARG A 392 -1.41 28.21 66.44
C ARG A 392 -0.33 27.41 67.19
N GLU A 393 0.91 27.44 66.70
CA GLU A 393 2.04 26.75 67.33
C GLU A 393 2.55 27.48 68.58
N ALA A 394 2.58 28.83 68.55
CA ALA A 394 2.97 29.65 69.70
C ALA A 394 2.05 29.42 70.92
N ASP A 395 0.73 29.46 70.71
CA ASP A 395 -0.32 29.29 71.73
C ASP A 395 -0.25 27.94 72.47
N ALA A 396 0.48 26.94 71.94
CA ALA A 396 0.62 25.61 72.54
C ALA A 396 1.75 25.53 73.58
N ASN A 397 2.87 26.22 73.36
CA ASN A 397 4.08 26.05 74.18
C ASN A 397 3.99 26.69 75.58
N GLU A 398 3.30 27.84 75.71
CA GLU A 398 3.25 28.61 76.97
C GLU A 398 2.55 27.89 78.14
N ARG A 399 1.85 26.76 77.89
CA ARG A 399 0.98 26.10 78.88
C ARG A 399 1.65 24.99 79.69
N SER A 400 2.96 24.74 79.51
CA SER A 400 3.63 23.54 80.05
C SER A 400 4.56 23.76 81.25
N VAL A 401 4.92 25.00 81.61
CA VAL A 401 5.98 25.26 82.62
C VAL A 401 5.56 26.30 83.68
N SER A 402 5.03 25.85 84.82
CA SER A 402 5.18 26.45 86.17
C SER A 402 4.23 25.84 87.22
N ARG A 403 4.67 24.87 88.06
CA ARG A 403 3.97 24.54 89.33
C ARG A 403 4.71 23.70 90.41
N ALA A 404 6.03 23.78 90.58
CA ALA A 404 6.69 23.09 91.72
C ALA A 404 8.08 23.64 92.08
N GLU A 405 8.21 24.42 93.18
CA GLU A 405 9.30 24.28 94.16
C GLU A 405 9.15 25.23 95.40
N ILE A 406 9.81 24.84 96.52
CA ILE A 406 10.20 25.63 97.72
C ILE A 406 9.08 26.17 98.66
N LEU A 407 9.04 25.65 99.92
CA LEU A 407 8.96 26.38 101.22
C LEU A 407 8.55 25.46 102.41
N GLU A 408 9.49 24.79 103.11
CA GLU A 408 9.30 24.29 104.50
C GLU A 408 10.60 23.70 105.11
N GLU A 409 11.03 24.13 106.32
CA GLU A 409 11.79 23.35 107.36
C GLU A 409 12.36 24.22 108.53
N ARG A 410 12.28 23.71 109.79
CA ARG A 410 13.08 24.02 111.03
C ARG A 410 12.80 25.29 111.88
N GLU A 411 12.08 25.15 113.01
CA GLU A 411 12.20 26.08 114.18
C GLU A 411 12.17 25.42 115.60
N ASP A 412 11.36 24.40 115.89
CA ASP A 412 11.04 24.02 117.30
C ASP A 412 12.02 23.06 118.02
N LYS A 413 12.77 23.50 119.07
CA LYS A 413 13.46 22.56 119.99
C LYS A 413 13.91 22.96 121.43
N GLU A 414 13.79 24.20 121.91
CA GLU A 414 14.66 24.67 123.04
C GLU A 414 14.01 24.89 124.44
N SER A 415 12.75 24.51 124.70
CA SER A 415 11.97 25.08 125.82
C SER A 415 11.99 24.39 127.22
N LEU A 416 12.79 23.34 127.46
CA LEU A 416 12.45 22.34 128.51
C LEU A 416 13.20 22.36 129.88
N GLU A 417 14.26 23.15 130.11
CA GLU A 417 15.23 22.82 131.20
C GLU A 417 15.11 23.56 132.57
N GLN A 418 14.10 24.40 132.84
CA GLN A 418 14.22 25.40 133.92
C GLN A 418 13.81 25.03 135.37
N SER A 419 12.95 24.02 135.62
CA SER A 419 12.17 23.92 136.88
C SER A 419 12.83 23.20 138.07
N ALA A 420 14.16 23.01 138.09
CA ALA A 420 14.83 22.05 138.99
C ALA A 420 15.05 22.47 140.48
N ASN A 421 14.67 23.69 140.91
CA ASN A 421 15.36 24.36 142.04
C ASN A 421 14.66 24.45 143.40
N GLU A 422 13.33 24.31 143.53
CA GLU A 422 12.61 24.57 144.80
C GLU A 422 12.77 23.45 145.86
N TYR A 423 13.59 22.44 145.59
CA TYR A 423 13.62 21.17 146.31
C TYR A 423 14.40 21.13 147.63
N ARG A 424 14.73 22.25 148.29
CA ARG A 424 15.60 22.26 149.49
C ARG A 424 14.93 22.54 150.83
N ASP A 425 13.83 23.29 150.89
CA ASP A 425 13.13 23.61 152.16
C ASP A 425 12.22 22.47 152.66
N LYS A 426 12.53 21.25 152.20
CA LYS A 426 12.10 19.94 152.71
C LYS A 426 12.75 19.69 154.10
N LEU A 427 12.75 18.42 154.50
CA LEU A 427 13.68 17.83 155.49
C LEU A 427 13.44 18.18 156.97
N ALA A 428 12.96 19.38 157.31
CA ALA A 428 12.81 19.80 158.71
C ALA A 428 11.43 19.44 159.31
N ALA A 429 10.34 19.95 158.75
CA ALA A 429 8.98 19.57 159.15
C ALA A 429 8.70 18.08 158.89
N ALA A 430 9.37 17.54 157.87
CA ALA A 430 9.31 16.18 157.38
C ALA A 430 9.55 15.09 158.46
N ASN A 431 10.09 15.42 159.65
CA ASN A 431 10.35 14.43 160.72
C ASN A 431 9.19 14.23 161.72
N ILE A 432 8.39 15.25 162.00
CA ILE A 432 7.15 15.09 162.80
C ILE A 432 5.97 14.76 161.87
N GLU A 433 6.03 15.30 160.65
CA GLU A 433 5.28 14.71 159.55
C GLU A 433 5.67 13.24 159.37
N LEU A 434 6.93 12.80 159.53
CA LEU A 434 7.31 11.38 159.38
C LEU A 434 6.51 10.46 160.31
N GLU A 435 6.46 10.72 161.61
CA GLU A 435 5.88 9.80 162.59
C GLU A 435 4.34 9.72 162.42
N GLN A 436 3.69 10.84 162.12
CA GLN A 436 2.26 10.86 161.76
C GLN A 436 2.00 10.28 160.36
N LYS A 437 2.94 10.46 159.42
CA LYS A 437 2.93 9.76 158.14
C LYS A 437 3.31 8.29 158.28
N GLU A 438 3.90 7.82 159.36
CA GLU A 438 4.20 6.39 159.54
C GLU A 438 2.93 5.65 159.96
N ASP A 439 2.15 6.20 160.89
CA ASP A 439 0.78 5.72 161.19
C ASP A 439 -0.16 5.89 159.97
N GLU A 440 -0.21 7.07 159.33
CA GLU A 440 -1.01 7.27 158.11
C GLU A 440 -0.50 6.40 156.95
N LEU A 441 0.79 6.07 156.86
CA LEU A 441 1.32 5.13 155.86
C LEU A 441 0.99 3.69 156.22
N GLU A 442 0.76 3.30 157.48
CA GLU A 442 0.28 1.95 157.77
C GLU A 442 -1.21 1.79 157.42
N GLU A 443 -2.06 2.78 157.72
CA GLU A 443 -3.45 2.78 157.21
C GLU A 443 -3.50 2.91 155.67
N MET A 444 -2.71 3.82 155.08
CA MET A 444 -2.66 3.97 153.62
C MET A 444 -1.96 2.81 152.91
N ARG A 445 -1.02 2.08 153.55
CA ARG A 445 -0.48 0.82 153.01
C ARG A 445 -1.54 -0.26 153.02
N LEU A 446 -2.33 -0.41 154.09
CA LEU A 446 -3.43 -1.37 154.11
C LEU A 446 -4.49 -1.03 153.05
N ALA A 447 -4.87 0.24 152.92
CA ALA A 447 -5.78 0.69 151.87
C ALA A 447 -5.17 0.57 150.46
N GLN A 448 -3.85 0.77 150.31
CA GLN A 448 -3.13 0.55 149.06
C GLN A 448 -2.98 -0.94 148.74
N ASP A 449 -2.79 -1.83 149.72
CA ASP A 449 -2.69 -3.28 149.53
C ASP A 449 -4.07 -3.85 149.12
N GLU A 450 -5.17 -3.38 149.72
CA GLU A 450 -6.53 -3.69 149.28
C GLU A 450 -6.80 -3.13 147.87
N MET A 451 -6.48 -1.86 147.62
CA MET A 451 -6.66 -1.25 146.30
C MET A 451 -5.75 -1.88 145.23
N GLU A 452 -4.53 -2.31 145.57
CA GLU A 452 -3.64 -3.06 144.69
C GLU A 452 -4.15 -4.48 144.45
N ALA A 453 -4.79 -5.13 145.43
CA ALA A 453 -5.46 -6.41 145.21
C ALA A 453 -6.61 -6.25 144.19
N ASP A 454 -7.44 -5.21 144.34
CA ASP A 454 -8.50 -4.87 143.39
C ASP A 454 -7.93 -4.48 142.01
N TRP A 455 -6.85 -3.70 141.94
CA TRP A 455 -6.18 -3.40 140.66
C TRP A 455 -5.59 -4.66 140.02
N ARG A 456 -4.98 -5.57 140.78
CA ARG A 456 -4.46 -6.85 140.27
C ARG A 456 -5.59 -7.72 139.74
N ALA A 457 -6.73 -7.77 140.41
CA ALA A 457 -7.93 -8.47 139.93
C ALA A 457 -8.46 -7.85 138.62
N ASN A 458 -8.64 -6.52 138.58
CA ASN A 458 -9.10 -5.81 137.38
C ASN A 458 -8.11 -5.94 136.19
N VAL A 459 -6.80 -5.89 136.46
CA VAL A 459 -5.76 -6.15 135.45
C VAL A 459 -5.85 -7.58 134.95
N GLN A 460 -6.00 -8.58 135.83
CA GLN A 460 -6.10 -9.97 135.44
C GLN A 460 -7.38 -10.26 134.62
N ASP A 461 -8.51 -9.63 134.93
CA ASP A 461 -9.73 -9.71 134.12
C ASP A 461 -9.58 -8.99 132.76
N LEU A 462 -8.87 -7.86 132.71
CA LEU A 462 -8.52 -7.21 131.43
C LEU A 462 -7.54 -8.07 130.61
N GLU A 463 -6.57 -8.74 131.23
CA GLU A 463 -5.68 -9.69 130.58
C GLU A 463 -6.44 -10.89 130.02
N ASN A 464 -7.39 -11.46 130.78
CA ASN A 464 -8.30 -12.52 130.32
C ASN A 464 -9.08 -12.07 129.07
N ILE A 465 -9.72 -10.88 129.12
CA ILE A 465 -10.44 -10.30 127.98
C ILE A 465 -9.51 -10.07 126.77
N CYS A 466 -8.27 -9.63 127.00
CA CYS A 466 -7.27 -9.46 125.94
C CYS A 466 -6.80 -10.80 125.34
N VAL A 467 -6.81 -11.89 126.10
CA VAL A 467 -6.53 -13.25 125.60
C VAL A 467 -7.69 -13.75 124.74
N ASP A 468 -8.94 -13.59 125.20
CA ASP A 468 -10.14 -13.96 124.43
C ASP A 468 -10.24 -13.17 123.11
N GLN A 469 -9.93 -11.87 123.13
CA GLN A 469 -9.90 -11.04 121.92
C GLN A 469 -8.79 -11.45 120.95
N LYS A 470 -7.61 -11.87 121.43
CA LYS A 470 -6.55 -12.42 120.57
C LYS A 470 -7.00 -13.73 119.92
N GLY A 471 -7.61 -14.65 120.67
CA GLY A 471 -8.15 -15.89 120.11
C GLY A 471 -9.23 -15.65 119.05
N GLN A 472 -10.05 -14.60 119.18
CA GLN A 472 -11.01 -14.19 118.16
C GLN A 472 -10.29 -13.64 116.90
N ILE A 473 -9.27 -12.79 117.05
CA ILE A 473 -8.46 -12.28 115.93
C ILE A 473 -7.77 -13.43 115.19
N GLU A 474 -7.11 -14.35 115.91
CA GLU A 474 -6.46 -15.53 115.32
C GLU A 474 -7.44 -16.39 114.52
N SER A 475 -8.69 -16.56 115.00
CA SER A 475 -9.72 -17.30 114.24
C SER A 475 -10.16 -16.57 112.96
N LEU A 476 -10.28 -15.23 113.01
CA LEU A 476 -10.64 -14.42 111.85
C LEU A 476 -9.50 -14.33 110.82
N GLU A 477 -8.25 -14.39 111.25
CA GLU A 477 -7.08 -14.49 110.37
C GLU A 477 -7.03 -15.84 109.64
N VAL A 478 -7.36 -16.94 110.33
CA VAL A 478 -7.51 -18.27 109.71
C VAL A 478 -8.65 -18.29 108.68
N ASP A 479 -9.82 -17.72 109.01
CA ASP A 479 -10.94 -17.65 108.06
C ASP A 479 -10.63 -16.71 106.88
N LYS A 480 -9.92 -15.60 107.10
CA LYS A 480 -9.40 -14.74 106.02
C LYS A 480 -8.46 -15.52 105.10
N GLN A 481 -7.48 -16.24 105.65
CA GLN A 481 -6.54 -17.05 104.87
C GLN A 481 -7.27 -18.14 104.07
N ASN A 482 -8.29 -18.78 104.65
CA ASN A 482 -9.14 -19.74 103.94
C ASN A 482 -9.88 -19.07 102.75
N LEU A 483 -10.44 -17.87 102.94
CA LEU A 483 -11.09 -17.13 101.88
C LEU A 483 -10.12 -16.68 100.78
N GLU A 484 -8.93 -16.19 101.15
CA GLU A 484 -7.88 -15.81 100.20
C GLU A 484 -7.41 -17.02 99.37
N ASN A 485 -7.18 -18.17 100.00
CA ASN A 485 -6.86 -19.43 99.32
C ASN A 485 -7.98 -19.84 98.34
N THR A 486 -9.26 -19.73 98.71
CA THR A 486 -10.37 -20.07 97.80
C THR A 486 -10.55 -19.07 96.65
N LEU A 487 -10.22 -17.80 96.86
CA LEU A 487 -10.18 -16.79 95.80
C LEU A 487 -9.03 -17.04 94.83
N GLU A 488 -7.82 -17.36 95.33
CA GLU A 488 -6.68 -17.75 94.49
C GLU A 488 -7.05 -19.00 93.66
N GLU A 489 -7.61 -20.02 94.29
CA GLU A 489 -8.15 -21.22 93.64
C GLU A 489 -9.21 -20.93 92.56
N LEU A 490 -9.94 -19.81 92.64
CA LEU A 490 -10.95 -19.43 91.64
C LEU A 490 -10.35 -18.61 90.49
N HIS A 491 -9.43 -17.67 90.79
CA HIS A 491 -8.66 -16.97 89.76
C HIS A 491 -7.84 -17.95 88.92
N ASP A 492 -7.16 -18.90 89.57
CA ASP A 492 -6.37 -19.97 88.95
C ASP A 492 -7.21 -20.85 88.01
N LYS A 493 -8.50 -21.06 88.31
CA LYS A 493 -9.46 -21.75 87.42
C LYS A 493 -9.96 -20.86 86.27
N ILE A 494 -10.18 -19.57 86.52
CA ILE A 494 -10.59 -18.59 85.49
C ILE A 494 -9.46 -18.34 84.49
N GLU A 495 -8.21 -18.23 84.96
CA GLU A 495 -7.06 -18.05 84.07
C GLU A 495 -6.87 -19.27 83.17
N LYS A 496 -7.03 -20.49 83.72
CA LYS A 496 -6.93 -21.74 82.93
C LYS A 496 -8.04 -21.87 81.89
N THR A 497 -9.26 -21.36 82.14
CA THR A 497 -10.30 -21.33 81.09
C THR A 497 -10.04 -20.22 80.06
N ILE A 498 -9.53 -19.06 80.45
CA ILE A 498 -9.11 -18.00 79.52
C ILE A 498 -7.96 -18.47 78.62
N GLN A 499 -6.92 -19.09 79.18
CA GLN A 499 -5.81 -19.69 78.43
C GLN A 499 -6.32 -20.76 77.45
N HIS A 500 -7.27 -21.61 77.85
CA HIS A 500 -7.87 -22.61 76.97
C HIS A 500 -8.71 -21.99 75.83
N MET A 501 -9.51 -20.95 76.12
CA MET A 501 -10.28 -20.24 75.08
C MET A 501 -9.36 -19.51 74.10
N ASN A 502 -8.32 -18.83 74.58
CA ASN A 502 -7.33 -18.15 73.73
C ASN A 502 -6.58 -19.16 72.85
N HIS A 503 -6.25 -20.34 73.37
CA HIS A 503 -5.64 -21.41 72.58
C HIS A 503 -6.56 -21.90 71.45
N GLN A 504 -7.86 -22.11 71.72
CA GLN A 504 -8.84 -22.51 70.70
C GLN A 504 -9.14 -21.41 69.67
N ILE A 505 -9.00 -20.14 70.04
CA ILE A 505 -9.10 -19.00 69.12
C ILE A 505 -7.89 -19.00 68.19
N ALA A 506 -6.67 -19.06 68.74
CA ALA A 506 -5.43 -19.10 67.96
C ALA A 506 -5.37 -20.31 67.01
N GLU A 507 -5.83 -21.50 67.43
CA GLU A 507 -5.94 -22.66 66.54
C GLU A 507 -6.85 -22.38 65.33
N LYS A 508 -8.02 -21.78 65.55
CA LYS A 508 -8.99 -21.44 64.49
C LYS A 508 -8.58 -20.25 63.62
N GLU A 509 -7.72 -19.37 64.15
CA GLU A 509 -7.09 -18.30 63.36
C GLU A 509 -6.03 -18.89 62.44
N ILE A 510 -5.17 -19.80 62.95
CA ILE A 510 -4.19 -20.54 62.14
C ILE A 510 -4.88 -21.39 61.06
N GLU A 511 -5.96 -22.12 61.40
CA GLU A 511 -6.74 -22.89 60.42
C GLU A 511 -7.23 -21.99 59.27
N LYS A 512 -7.85 -20.84 59.58
CA LYS A 512 -8.31 -19.88 58.57
C LYS A 512 -7.19 -19.23 57.78
N GLU A 513 -6.06 -18.91 58.41
CA GLU A 513 -4.89 -18.42 57.70
C GLU A 513 -4.36 -19.47 56.70
N THR A 514 -4.38 -20.76 57.06
CA THR A 514 -4.05 -21.83 56.11
C THR A 514 -5.08 -22.00 55.00
N GLU A 515 -6.39 -21.94 55.28
CA GLU A 515 -7.43 -21.99 54.23
C GLU A 515 -7.33 -20.81 53.26
N LEU A 516 -7.17 -19.58 53.77
CA LEU A 516 -6.98 -18.38 52.95
C LEU A 516 -5.69 -18.42 52.14
N ARG A 517 -4.62 -18.99 52.70
CA ARG A 517 -3.35 -19.22 52.01
C ARG A 517 -3.47 -20.25 50.90
N ASP A 518 -4.08 -21.40 51.15
CA ASP A 518 -4.29 -22.45 50.14
C ASP A 518 -5.15 -21.92 48.98
N ILE A 519 -6.16 -21.09 49.28
CA ILE A 519 -6.97 -20.39 48.26
C ILE A 519 -6.13 -19.36 47.49
N ALA A 520 -5.26 -18.60 48.15
CA ALA A 520 -4.39 -17.63 47.50
C ALA A 520 -3.36 -18.31 46.58
N GLU A 521 -2.70 -19.38 47.06
CA GLU A 521 -1.74 -20.17 46.27
C GLU A 521 -2.42 -20.89 45.09
N GLN A 522 -3.69 -21.27 45.21
CA GLN A 522 -4.51 -21.75 44.08
C GLN A 522 -4.82 -20.64 43.06
N ARG A 523 -5.22 -19.44 43.50
CA ARG A 523 -5.45 -18.29 42.59
C ARG A 523 -4.17 -17.81 41.91
N GLU A 524 -3.02 -17.90 42.59
CA GLU A 524 -1.71 -17.60 41.99
C GLU A 524 -1.36 -18.64 40.91
N GLN A 525 -1.64 -19.94 41.15
CA GLN A 525 -1.48 -20.98 40.13
C GLN A 525 -2.42 -20.80 38.94
N GLU A 526 -3.71 -20.49 39.15
CA GLU A 526 -4.66 -20.19 38.08
C GLU A 526 -4.24 -18.97 37.25
N THR A 527 -3.80 -17.89 37.90
CA THR A 527 -3.35 -16.68 37.18
C THR A 527 -2.02 -16.88 36.48
N LEU A 528 -1.09 -17.68 37.01
CA LEU A 528 0.12 -18.10 36.30
C LEU A 528 -0.22 -18.96 35.07
N ALA A 529 -1.16 -19.91 35.19
CA ALA A 529 -1.61 -20.73 34.06
C ALA A 529 -2.27 -19.88 32.96
N ALA A 530 -3.18 -18.98 33.34
CA ALA A 530 -3.80 -18.03 32.41
C ALA A 530 -2.76 -17.11 31.75
N ASN A 531 -1.75 -16.63 32.50
CA ASN A 531 -0.65 -15.85 31.93
C ASN A 531 0.21 -16.68 30.96
N THR A 532 0.45 -17.98 31.21
CA THR A 532 1.14 -18.83 30.22
C THR A 532 0.30 -19.01 28.95
N GLU A 533 -1.01 -19.24 29.08
CA GLU A 533 -1.90 -19.36 27.92
C GLU A 533 -1.98 -18.05 27.11
N ILE A 534 -2.10 -16.90 27.77
CA ILE A 534 -2.06 -15.58 27.12
C ILE A 534 -0.73 -15.34 26.40
N ASN A 535 0.40 -15.80 26.97
CA ASN A 535 1.70 -15.71 26.29
C ASN A 535 1.84 -16.69 25.11
N GLU A 536 1.11 -17.80 25.08
CA GLU A 536 1.09 -18.74 23.95
C GLU A 536 0.14 -18.27 22.84
N GLN A 537 -1.05 -17.78 23.21
CA GLN A 537 -1.97 -17.10 22.30
C GLN A 537 -1.32 -15.85 21.69
N GLY A 538 -0.59 -15.04 22.48
CA GLY A 538 0.14 -13.87 22.01
C GLY A 538 1.24 -14.19 21.00
N LYS A 539 2.00 -15.28 21.22
CA LYS A 539 2.95 -15.79 20.19
C LYS A 539 2.22 -16.24 18.94
N ARG A 540 1.09 -16.95 19.07
CA ARG A 540 0.34 -17.43 17.90
C ARG A 540 -0.31 -16.31 17.11
N ILE A 541 -0.73 -15.22 17.77
CA ILE A 541 -1.15 -13.98 17.11
C ILE A 541 0.03 -13.37 16.34
N TRP A 542 1.20 -13.23 16.97
CA TRP A 542 2.39 -12.69 16.30
C TRP A 542 2.85 -13.54 15.10
N GLU A 543 2.81 -14.87 15.20
CA GLU A 543 3.07 -15.79 14.08
C GLU A 543 2.05 -15.61 12.94
N LEU A 544 0.77 -15.41 13.25
CA LEU A 544 -0.28 -15.14 12.26
C LEU A 544 -0.18 -13.73 11.65
N GLU A 545 0.32 -12.75 12.40
CA GLU A 545 0.62 -11.41 11.91
C GLU A 545 1.82 -11.43 10.95
N GLU A 546 2.89 -12.18 11.26
CA GLU A 546 4.03 -12.40 10.35
C GLU A 546 3.59 -13.17 9.07
N GLU A 547 2.75 -14.20 9.20
CA GLU A 547 2.15 -14.92 8.06
C GLU A 547 1.29 -13.97 7.18
N LEU A 548 0.46 -13.11 7.79
CA LEU A 548 -0.36 -12.13 7.06
C LEU A 548 0.45 -11.00 6.41
N GLU A 549 1.52 -10.53 7.04
CA GLU A 549 2.43 -9.54 6.45
C GLU A 549 3.16 -10.13 5.25
N ALA A 550 3.63 -11.38 5.35
CA ALA A 550 4.27 -12.10 4.25
C ALA A 550 3.31 -12.39 3.07
N GLU A 551 2.01 -12.61 3.34
CA GLU A 551 0.98 -12.70 2.30
C GLU A 551 0.69 -11.33 1.66
N ARG A 552 0.64 -10.23 2.44
CA ARG A 552 0.50 -8.86 1.90
C ARG A 552 1.66 -8.50 0.98
N ASP A 553 2.89 -8.72 1.41
CA ASP A 553 4.09 -8.58 0.59
C ASP A 553 4.01 -9.44 -0.69
N GLY A 554 3.43 -10.63 -0.59
CA GLY A 554 3.19 -11.53 -1.72
C GLY A 554 2.21 -10.93 -2.74
N ILE A 555 1.08 -10.41 -2.26
CA ILE A 555 0.06 -9.75 -3.07
C ILE A 555 0.59 -8.44 -3.68
N GLU A 556 1.37 -7.66 -2.93
CA GLU A 556 1.98 -6.42 -3.41
C GLU A 556 3.02 -6.68 -4.51
N ARG A 557 3.90 -7.68 -4.32
CA ARG A 557 4.82 -8.14 -5.38
C ARG A 557 4.08 -8.62 -6.63
N LEU A 558 2.99 -9.39 -6.47
CA LEU A 558 2.17 -9.83 -7.61
C LEU A 558 1.44 -8.67 -8.31
N ARG A 559 1.06 -7.62 -7.58
CA ARG A 559 0.50 -6.37 -8.15
C ARG A 559 1.57 -5.57 -8.89
N GLN A 560 2.77 -5.46 -8.33
CA GLN A 560 3.92 -4.81 -8.97
C GLN A 560 4.23 -5.50 -10.30
N GLU A 561 4.43 -6.82 -10.29
CA GLU A 561 4.66 -7.61 -11.52
C GLU A 561 3.51 -7.50 -12.54
N ALA A 562 2.25 -7.38 -12.08
CA ALA A 562 1.11 -7.18 -12.98
C ALA A 562 1.09 -5.77 -13.60
N SER A 563 1.50 -4.75 -12.83
CA SER A 563 1.68 -3.38 -13.33
C SER A 563 2.82 -3.31 -14.34
N ASP A 564 3.98 -3.88 -14.01
CA ASP A 564 5.16 -3.90 -14.87
C ASP A 564 4.86 -4.59 -16.22
N ARG A 565 4.21 -5.77 -16.20
CA ARG A 565 3.72 -6.46 -17.41
C ARG A 565 2.70 -5.62 -18.19
N SER A 566 1.81 -4.90 -17.50
CA SER A 566 0.84 -4.02 -18.13
C SER A 566 1.51 -2.81 -18.81
N GLU A 567 2.59 -2.28 -18.22
CA GLU A 567 3.42 -1.24 -18.85
C GLU A 567 4.20 -1.78 -20.05
N GLU A 568 4.80 -2.96 -19.96
CA GLU A 568 5.46 -3.62 -21.09
C GLU A 568 4.47 -3.83 -22.25
N HIS A 569 3.27 -4.34 -21.97
CA HIS A 569 2.21 -4.48 -22.97
C HIS A 569 1.76 -3.12 -23.53
N ALA A 570 1.64 -2.07 -22.70
CA ALA A 570 1.28 -0.73 -23.17
C ALA A 570 2.37 -0.14 -24.08
N ARG A 571 3.66 -0.30 -23.75
CA ARG A 571 4.80 0.12 -24.57
C ARG A 571 4.84 -0.62 -25.91
N ILE A 572 4.62 -1.94 -25.91
CA ILE A 572 4.51 -2.76 -27.13
C ILE A 572 3.32 -2.31 -27.99
N VAL A 573 2.15 -2.08 -27.39
CA VAL A 573 0.96 -1.59 -28.11
C VAL A 573 1.19 -0.18 -28.67
N SER A 574 1.94 0.69 -27.98
CA SER A 574 2.32 2.01 -28.50
C SER A 574 3.22 1.89 -29.73
N ALA A 575 4.30 1.10 -29.65
CA ALA A 575 5.21 0.88 -30.79
C ALA A 575 4.53 0.19 -31.98
N LEU A 576 3.55 -0.68 -31.73
CA LEU A 576 2.71 -1.27 -32.79
C LEU A 576 1.75 -0.25 -33.40
N LYS A 577 1.16 0.66 -32.62
CA LYS A 577 0.34 1.77 -33.15
C LYS A 577 1.16 2.73 -34.00
N GLU A 578 2.32 3.15 -33.52
CA GLU A 578 3.28 4.01 -34.22
C GLU A 578 3.68 3.39 -35.57
N ARG A 579 4.08 2.12 -35.56
CA ARG A 579 4.42 1.37 -36.78
C ARG A 579 3.21 1.14 -37.72
N ILE A 580 1.98 1.16 -37.21
CA ILE A 580 0.76 1.16 -38.04
C ILE A 580 0.51 2.55 -38.64
N THR A 581 0.71 3.64 -37.89
CA THR A 581 0.61 5.01 -38.44
C THR A 581 1.68 5.27 -39.51
N ASP A 582 2.92 4.82 -39.31
CA ASP A 582 3.99 4.89 -40.32
C ASP A 582 3.59 4.14 -41.61
N LYS A 583 3.00 2.95 -41.46
CA LYS A 583 2.61 2.13 -42.61
C LYS A 583 1.35 2.65 -43.30
N ASN A 584 0.45 3.31 -42.59
CA ASN A 584 -0.66 4.03 -43.19
C ASN A 584 -0.16 5.27 -43.94
N ALA A 585 0.73 6.07 -43.35
CA ALA A 585 1.35 7.22 -44.01
C ALA A 585 2.09 6.82 -45.30
N GLN A 586 2.89 5.73 -45.26
CA GLN A 586 3.55 5.19 -46.46
C GLN A 586 2.56 4.63 -47.50
N LEU A 587 1.43 4.08 -47.08
CA LEU A 587 0.37 3.65 -48.00
C LEU A 587 -0.35 4.85 -48.63
N ASP A 588 -0.54 5.95 -47.89
CA ASP A 588 -1.18 7.17 -48.38
C ASP A 588 -0.23 7.99 -49.28
N GLU A 589 1.08 8.02 -48.99
CA GLU A 589 2.13 8.50 -49.89
C GLU A 589 2.15 7.69 -51.20
N ILE A 590 2.14 6.36 -51.13
CA ILE A 590 2.07 5.50 -52.32
C ILE A 590 0.76 5.70 -53.10
N ARG A 591 -0.37 5.96 -52.42
CA ARG A 591 -1.65 6.31 -53.06
C ARG A 591 -1.59 7.66 -53.77
N GLN A 592 -0.98 8.68 -53.15
CA GLN A 592 -0.77 9.99 -53.75
C GLN A 592 0.11 9.86 -55.00
N LEU A 593 1.29 9.23 -54.89
CA LEU A 593 2.18 8.99 -56.03
C LEU A 593 1.52 8.16 -57.14
N TYR A 594 0.68 7.18 -56.80
CA TYR A 594 -0.09 6.42 -57.79
C TYR A 594 -1.14 7.29 -58.51
N GLU A 595 -1.88 8.12 -57.77
CA GLU A 595 -2.90 8.99 -58.34
C GLU A 595 -2.27 10.15 -59.14
N GLU A 596 -1.12 10.68 -58.73
CA GLU A 596 -0.29 11.60 -59.52
C GLU A 596 0.21 10.95 -60.81
N CYS A 597 0.79 9.75 -60.75
CA CYS A 597 1.21 9.01 -61.95
C CYS A 597 0.01 8.70 -62.87
N ARG A 598 -1.17 8.41 -62.31
CA ARG A 598 -2.41 8.23 -63.06
C ARG A 598 -2.87 9.52 -63.72
N GLN A 599 -2.87 10.65 -63.00
CA GLN A 599 -3.25 11.96 -63.55
C GLN A 599 -2.27 12.40 -64.64
N GLN A 600 -0.97 12.17 -64.46
CA GLN A 600 0.04 12.38 -65.50
C GLN A 600 -0.21 11.47 -66.71
N ALA A 601 -0.52 10.19 -66.51
CA ALA A 601 -0.82 9.25 -67.60
C ALA A 601 -2.09 9.64 -68.38
N LEU A 602 -3.14 10.09 -67.68
CA LEU A 602 -4.35 10.66 -68.30
C LEU A 602 -4.02 11.93 -69.08
N ALA A 603 -3.34 12.90 -68.47
CA ALA A 603 -2.91 14.13 -69.15
C ALA A 603 -1.93 13.86 -70.32
N HIS A 604 -1.20 12.73 -70.32
CA HIS A 604 -0.40 12.28 -71.47
C HIS A 604 -1.27 11.64 -72.56
N ALA A 605 -2.30 10.88 -72.21
CA ALA A 605 -3.29 10.37 -73.16
C ALA A 605 -4.09 11.50 -73.81
N ASP A 606 -4.59 12.46 -73.01
CA ASP A 606 -5.33 13.64 -73.48
C ASP A 606 -4.48 14.48 -74.44
N ARG A 607 -3.21 14.74 -74.11
CA ARG A 607 -2.26 15.42 -75.01
C ARG A 607 -1.93 14.60 -76.26
N SER A 608 -1.84 13.27 -76.15
CA SER A 608 -1.64 12.40 -77.32
C SER A 608 -2.86 12.41 -78.24
N GLN A 609 -4.07 12.46 -77.69
CA GLN A 609 -5.31 12.57 -78.45
C GLN A 609 -5.47 13.97 -79.07
N GLN A 610 -5.06 15.03 -78.37
CA GLN A 610 -4.96 16.38 -78.96
C GLN A 610 -3.99 16.37 -80.16
N ILE A 611 -2.77 15.87 -80.00
CA ILE A 611 -1.80 15.75 -81.10
C ILE A 611 -2.31 14.87 -82.24
N GLU A 612 -3.08 13.82 -81.94
CA GLU A 612 -3.69 12.96 -82.97
C GLU A 612 -4.85 13.67 -83.71
N ASN A 613 -5.68 14.45 -83.01
CA ASN A 613 -6.70 15.31 -83.61
C ASN A 613 -6.04 16.42 -84.46
N ASP A 614 -5.08 17.15 -83.91
CA ASP A 614 -4.33 18.21 -84.61
C ASP A 614 -3.66 17.64 -85.88
N ALA A 615 -3.10 16.42 -85.80
CA ALA A 615 -2.51 15.74 -86.96
C ALA A 615 -3.55 15.26 -87.98
N GLN A 616 -4.78 14.95 -87.56
CA GLN A 616 -5.90 14.66 -88.46
C GLN A 616 -6.40 15.93 -89.15
N GLU A 617 -6.61 17.03 -88.40
CA GLU A 617 -6.99 18.34 -88.96
C GLU A 617 -5.95 18.84 -89.97
N MET A 618 -4.66 18.83 -89.60
CA MET A 618 -3.56 19.16 -90.53
C MET A 618 -3.49 18.21 -91.73
N ALA A 619 -3.87 16.94 -91.60
CA ALA A 619 -3.92 16.00 -92.72
C ALA A 619 -5.10 16.29 -93.65
N GLU A 620 -6.28 16.61 -93.11
CA GLU A 620 -7.46 17.03 -93.88
C GLU A 620 -7.21 18.36 -94.60
N GLU A 621 -6.57 19.34 -93.96
CA GLU A 621 -6.13 20.59 -94.62
C GLU A 621 -5.16 20.31 -95.76
N ILE A 622 -4.14 19.47 -95.53
CA ILE A 622 -3.17 19.10 -96.57
C ILE A 622 -3.83 18.31 -97.71
N GLU A 623 -4.85 17.48 -97.45
CA GLU A 623 -5.61 16.80 -98.50
C GLU A 623 -6.55 17.74 -99.25
N ALA A 624 -7.15 18.73 -98.58
CA ALA A 624 -7.92 19.80 -99.20
C ALA A 624 -7.04 20.70 -100.10
N GLU A 625 -5.85 21.10 -99.63
CA GLU A 625 -4.86 21.81 -100.45
C GLU A 625 -4.41 20.98 -101.64
N ARG A 626 -4.10 19.68 -101.45
CA ARG A 626 -3.75 18.77 -102.56
C ARG A 626 -4.90 18.63 -103.56
N ALA A 627 -6.15 18.56 -103.12
CA ALA A 627 -7.31 18.49 -103.99
C ALA A 627 -7.52 19.78 -104.79
N ALA A 628 -7.40 20.94 -104.12
CA ALA A 628 -7.48 22.26 -104.75
C ALA A 628 -6.34 22.49 -105.76
N ASN A 629 -5.11 22.14 -105.41
CA ASN A 629 -3.93 22.24 -106.28
C ASN A 629 -4.03 21.25 -107.46
N ALA A 630 -4.50 20.02 -107.23
CA ALA A 630 -4.78 19.07 -108.31
C ALA A 630 -5.90 19.56 -109.24
N GLN A 631 -6.88 20.32 -108.74
CA GLN A 631 -7.89 20.96 -109.58
C GLN A 631 -7.30 22.13 -110.38
N ALA A 632 -6.54 23.04 -109.73
CA ALA A 632 -5.83 24.12 -110.40
C ALA A 632 -4.87 23.60 -111.49
N GLN A 633 -4.24 22.44 -111.30
CA GLN A 633 -3.41 21.79 -112.33
C GLN A 633 -4.24 21.21 -113.50
N ARG A 634 -5.48 20.77 -113.29
CA ARG A 634 -6.38 20.40 -114.40
C ARG A 634 -6.82 21.63 -115.18
N ASP A 635 -7.15 22.71 -114.47
CA ASP A 635 -7.60 23.95 -115.08
C ASP A 635 -6.47 24.66 -115.83
N LEU A 636 -5.22 24.61 -115.32
CA LEU A 636 -4.01 25.02 -116.05
C LEU A 636 -3.81 24.21 -117.32
N ARG A 637 -3.82 22.87 -117.27
CA ARG A 637 -3.68 22.02 -118.48
C ARG A 637 -4.76 22.31 -119.52
N HIS A 638 -5.99 22.52 -119.09
CA HIS A 638 -7.12 22.89 -119.96
C HIS A 638 -7.00 24.32 -120.52
N LEU A 639 -6.17 25.20 -119.95
CA LEU A 639 -5.76 26.48 -120.52
C LEU A 639 -4.54 26.35 -121.44
N GLU A 640 -3.59 25.46 -121.13
CA GLU A 640 -2.45 25.09 -121.98
C GLU A 640 -2.94 24.45 -123.29
N ASP A 641 -3.83 23.45 -123.22
CA ASP A 641 -4.47 22.81 -124.40
C ASP A 641 -5.16 23.85 -125.30
N LYS A 642 -5.87 24.83 -124.71
CA LYS A 642 -6.53 25.93 -125.44
C LYS A 642 -5.54 26.91 -126.05
N LEU A 643 -4.42 27.17 -125.38
CA LEU A 643 -3.36 28.01 -125.90
C LEU A 643 -2.67 27.32 -127.08
N ASP A 644 -2.41 26.02 -126.99
CA ASP A 644 -1.86 25.21 -128.09
C ASP A 644 -2.82 25.11 -129.27
N ASP A 645 -4.13 24.96 -129.05
CA ASP A 645 -5.15 25.02 -130.11
C ASP A 645 -5.20 26.41 -130.77
N ALA A 646 -5.15 27.50 -129.98
CA ALA A 646 -5.10 28.86 -130.49
C ALA A 646 -3.81 29.14 -131.27
N GLU A 647 -2.66 28.69 -130.78
CA GLU A 647 -1.38 28.75 -131.50
C GLU A 647 -1.42 27.93 -132.79
N GLN A 648 -2.02 26.74 -132.77
CA GLN A 648 -2.19 25.93 -133.98
C GLN A 648 -3.10 26.62 -134.99
N LEU A 649 -4.19 27.26 -134.57
CA LEU A 649 -5.06 28.07 -135.44
C LEU A 649 -4.27 29.25 -136.03
N LEU A 650 -3.54 30.00 -135.21
CA LEU A 650 -2.69 31.10 -135.66
C LEU A 650 -1.61 30.63 -136.65
N LYS A 651 -0.95 29.49 -136.40
CA LYS A 651 0.02 28.85 -137.30
C LYS A 651 -0.65 28.42 -138.62
N LYS A 652 -1.87 27.88 -138.57
CA LYS A 652 -2.67 27.53 -139.75
C LYS A 652 -3.02 28.78 -140.57
N GLU A 653 -3.45 29.88 -139.94
CA GLU A 653 -3.74 31.16 -140.60
C GLU A 653 -2.49 31.81 -141.19
N GLN A 654 -1.38 31.89 -140.45
CA GLN A 654 -0.09 32.36 -140.99
C GLN A 654 0.35 31.52 -142.20
N SER A 655 0.07 30.21 -142.21
CA SER A 655 0.37 29.35 -143.38
C SER A 655 -0.54 29.62 -144.59
N ARG A 656 -1.79 30.08 -144.37
CA ARG A 656 -2.69 30.55 -145.43
C ARG A 656 -2.21 31.88 -145.99
N TRP A 657 -1.99 32.88 -145.14
CA TRP A 657 -1.46 34.19 -145.54
C TRP A 657 -0.12 34.08 -146.29
N LYS A 658 0.79 33.19 -145.87
CA LYS A 658 2.04 32.91 -146.60
C LYS A 658 1.78 32.32 -147.98
N LYS A 659 0.86 31.36 -148.13
CA LYS A 659 0.48 30.79 -149.45
C LYS A 659 -0.20 31.81 -150.36
N GLU A 660 -1.08 32.64 -149.80
CA GLU A 660 -1.76 33.70 -150.54
C GLU A 660 -0.79 34.79 -151.00
N LEU A 661 0.18 35.18 -150.16
CA LEU A 661 1.27 36.08 -150.52
C LEU A 661 2.17 35.46 -151.61
N ASP A 662 2.59 34.21 -151.43
CA ASP A 662 3.33 33.41 -152.42
C ASP A 662 2.61 33.38 -153.78
N ASP A 663 1.28 33.18 -153.80
CA ASP A 663 0.49 33.14 -155.03
C ASP A 663 0.21 34.54 -155.59
N VAL A 664 0.11 35.57 -154.75
CA VAL A 664 0.12 36.98 -155.19
C VAL A 664 1.47 37.30 -155.86
N GLU A 665 2.59 36.91 -155.27
CA GLU A 665 3.91 37.03 -155.87
C GLU A 665 4.04 36.24 -157.17
N ARG A 666 3.61 34.97 -157.23
CA ARG A 666 3.61 34.18 -158.49
C ARG A 666 2.76 34.83 -159.58
N ARG A 667 1.63 35.45 -159.22
CA ARG A 667 0.78 36.21 -160.15
C ARG A 667 1.43 37.52 -160.61
N TRP A 668 2.14 38.23 -159.73
CA TRP A 668 2.89 39.44 -160.10
C TRP A 668 4.16 39.13 -160.89
N ARG A 669 4.89 38.05 -160.57
CA ARG A 669 6.03 37.56 -161.36
C ARG A 669 5.58 37.18 -162.76
N ARG A 670 4.53 36.35 -162.93
CA ARG A 670 3.96 36.07 -164.26
C ARG A 670 3.56 37.33 -165.01
N LYS A 671 2.83 38.27 -164.39
CA LYS A 671 2.51 39.56 -165.02
C LYS A 671 3.75 40.37 -165.40
N LEU A 672 4.81 40.32 -164.61
CA LEU A 672 6.08 40.98 -164.88
C LEU A 672 6.84 40.28 -166.02
N ASP A 673 6.80 38.96 -166.08
CA ASP A 673 7.36 38.13 -167.16
C ASP A 673 6.60 38.38 -168.47
N ASP A 674 5.26 38.41 -168.44
CA ASP A 674 4.37 38.79 -169.56
C ASP A 674 4.65 40.24 -170.02
N GLN A 675 4.87 41.16 -169.07
CA GLN A 675 5.27 42.55 -169.35
C GLN A 675 6.70 42.66 -169.88
N GLN A 676 7.63 41.79 -169.47
CA GLN A 676 9.00 41.74 -169.99
C GLN A 676 9.02 41.14 -171.40
N GLN A 677 8.27 40.06 -171.65
CA GLN A 677 8.13 39.51 -173.00
C GLN A 677 7.47 40.53 -173.95
N SER A 678 6.38 41.20 -173.55
CA SER A 678 5.78 42.25 -174.38
C SER A 678 6.66 43.51 -174.47
N LEU A 679 7.49 43.82 -173.47
CA LEU A 679 8.56 44.83 -173.59
C LEU A 679 9.66 44.40 -174.57
N ASP A 680 10.01 43.12 -174.66
CA ASP A 680 11.02 42.62 -175.59
C ASP A 680 10.47 42.45 -177.01
N GLU A 681 9.22 42.05 -177.18
CA GLU A 681 8.49 42.11 -178.45
C GLU A 681 8.37 43.55 -178.93
N THR A 682 7.99 44.50 -178.06
CA THR A 682 7.96 45.93 -178.41
C THR A 682 9.35 46.55 -178.56
N ARG A 683 10.40 46.06 -177.89
CA ARG A 683 11.81 46.46 -178.16
C ARG A 683 12.29 45.94 -179.51
N ASN A 684 11.91 44.72 -179.91
CA ASN A 684 12.23 44.15 -181.21
C ASN A 684 11.46 44.87 -182.34
N ALA A 685 10.18 45.15 -182.12
CA ALA A 685 9.40 46.01 -183.00
C ALA A 685 9.97 47.44 -183.05
N LEU A 686 10.38 48.01 -181.91
CA LEU A 686 11.06 49.31 -181.83
C LEU A 686 12.44 49.28 -182.48
N ALA A 687 13.16 48.15 -182.51
CA ALA A 687 14.43 48.01 -183.21
C ALA A 687 14.23 47.95 -184.74
N ALA A 688 13.17 47.27 -185.21
CA ALA A 688 12.76 47.31 -186.62
C ALA A 688 12.28 48.72 -187.01
N GLN A 689 11.42 49.33 -186.21
CA GLN A 689 10.97 50.71 -186.38
C GLN A 689 12.13 51.70 -186.25
N LYS A 690 13.15 51.46 -185.42
CA LYS A 690 14.34 52.33 -185.32
C LYS A 690 15.25 52.23 -186.53
N LYS A 691 15.29 51.12 -187.27
CA LYS A 691 15.95 51.10 -188.60
C LYS A 691 15.18 52.01 -189.57
N LEU A 692 13.86 51.83 -189.65
CA LEU A 692 12.97 52.69 -190.44
C LEU A 692 12.99 54.16 -189.96
N LEU A 693 13.26 54.40 -188.68
CA LEU A 693 13.37 55.73 -188.09
C LEU A 693 14.74 56.35 -188.35
N THR A 694 15.85 55.61 -188.35
CA THR A 694 17.14 56.14 -188.81
C THR A 694 17.11 56.51 -190.30
N GLU A 695 16.29 55.85 -191.10
CA GLU A 695 15.97 56.23 -192.49
C GLU A 695 15.07 57.49 -192.59
N ARG A 696 14.57 58.04 -191.48
CA ARG A 696 13.67 59.22 -191.42
C ARG A 696 14.13 60.34 -190.47
N GLU A 697 14.97 60.06 -189.48
CA GLU A 697 15.67 61.05 -188.65
C GLU A 697 16.70 61.81 -189.51
N ALA A 698 17.26 61.15 -190.53
CA ALA A 698 17.98 61.78 -191.62
C ALA A 698 17.16 62.86 -192.37
N ASP A 699 15.83 62.84 -192.28
CA ASP A 699 14.93 63.86 -192.83
C ASP A 699 14.38 64.81 -191.77
N VAL A 700 14.01 64.31 -190.58
CA VAL A 700 13.38 65.10 -189.50
C VAL A 700 14.39 65.98 -188.73
N ALA A 701 15.68 65.63 -188.68
CA ALA A 701 16.72 66.48 -188.09
C ALA A 701 16.87 67.85 -188.79
N LYS A 702 16.21 68.06 -189.94
CA LYS A 702 16.14 69.34 -190.67
C LYS A 702 15.00 70.25 -190.21
N LEU A 703 14.17 69.83 -189.24
CA LEU A 703 12.90 70.47 -188.89
C LEU A 703 12.70 70.80 -187.40
N GLN A 704 13.52 70.24 -186.50
CA GLN A 704 13.16 70.21 -185.06
C GLN A 704 13.82 71.28 -184.20
N ASP A 705 14.76 72.07 -184.75
CA ASP A 705 15.45 73.18 -184.07
C ASP A 705 14.56 74.40 -183.76
N THR A 706 13.27 74.37 -184.09
CA THR A 706 12.40 75.57 -184.16
C THR A 706 11.28 75.65 -183.11
N LEU A 707 11.23 74.73 -182.12
CA LEU A 707 10.04 74.60 -181.23
C LEU A 707 10.31 74.80 -179.73
N ASN A 708 11.55 74.69 -179.25
CA ASN A 708 11.86 74.58 -177.82
C ASN A 708 11.77 75.90 -177.00
N ASP A 709 11.51 77.04 -177.64
CA ASP A 709 11.69 78.38 -177.02
C ASP A 709 10.49 78.91 -176.19
N LEU A 710 9.41 78.13 -176.00
CA LEU A 710 8.09 78.71 -175.59
C LEU A 710 7.48 78.25 -174.24
N GLU A 711 8.01 77.26 -173.52
CA GLU A 711 7.27 76.61 -172.41
C GLU A 711 7.56 77.12 -170.96
N SER A 712 8.32 78.21 -170.77
CA SER A 712 9.03 78.46 -169.50
C SER A 712 8.32 79.23 -168.36
N GLU A 713 7.10 79.76 -168.50
CA GLU A 713 6.64 80.89 -167.66
C GLU A 713 5.66 80.64 -166.47
N SER A 714 4.91 79.52 -166.39
CA SER A 714 3.65 79.51 -165.61
C SER A 714 3.64 78.75 -164.25
N ARG A 715 4.13 79.35 -163.14
CA ARG A 715 3.99 78.84 -161.73
C ARG A 715 4.08 79.91 -160.61
N LYS A 716 3.03 80.17 -159.79
CA LYS A 716 3.06 80.88 -158.44
C LYS A 716 1.69 81.04 -157.71
N LEU A 717 1.71 81.19 -156.35
CA LEU A 717 0.63 81.58 -155.36
C LEU A 717 -0.43 80.50 -154.94
N GLY A 718 -1.06 80.47 -153.74
CA GLY A 718 -0.96 81.23 -152.44
C GLY A 718 -2.04 80.83 -151.36
N GLU A 719 -1.92 81.22 -150.07
CA GLU A 719 -2.79 80.81 -148.89
C GLU A 719 -3.09 81.92 -147.83
N SER A 720 -4.11 81.75 -146.94
CA SER A 720 -4.37 82.45 -145.63
C SER A 720 -5.56 81.78 -144.85
N HIS A 721 -6.05 82.07 -143.61
CA HIS A 721 -5.75 82.97 -142.44
C HIS A 721 -6.47 82.44 -141.13
N SER A 722 -6.41 83.10 -139.94
CA SER A 722 -7.03 82.61 -138.65
C SER A 722 -7.15 83.66 -137.50
N THR A 723 -8.11 83.54 -136.54
CA THR A 723 -8.19 84.35 -135.26
C THR A 723 -8.72 83.71 -133.96
N ASP A 724 -9.93 83.14 -133.88
CA ASP A 724 -10.76 83.14 -132.63
C ASP A 724 -10.29 82.30 -131.43
N ARG A 725 -9.28 81.45 -131.61
CA ARG A 725 -8.90 80.40 -130.65
C ARG A 725 -8.41 80.90 -129.27
N PHE A 726 -7.81 82.09 -129.23
CA PHE A 726 -6.98 82.53 -128.11
C PHE A 726 -7.75 82.94 -126.84
N ALA A 727 -9.03 83.29 -126.95
CA ALA A 727 -9.83 83.80 -125.83
C ALA A 727 -10.27 82.67 -124.86
N LEU A 728 -10.69 81.52 -125.40
CA LEU A 728 -11.18 80.38 -124.62
C LEU A 728 -10.07 79.70 -123.82
N GLU A 729 -8.85 79.66 -124.36
CA GLU A 729 -7.71 79.00 -123.71
C GLU A 729 -7.41 79.66 -122.34
N LEU A 730 -7.46 80.99 -122.24
CA LEU A 730 -7.16 81.75 -121.02
C LEU A 730 -8.16 81.49 -119.87
N GLU A 731 -9.46 81.39 -120.15
CA GLU A 731 -10.48 81.15 -119.12
C GLU A 731 -10.38 79.72 -118.55
N THR A 732 -10.05 78.73 -119.39
CA THR A 732 -9.82 77.36 -118.92
C THR A 732 -8.62 77.25 -117.98
N GLU A 733 -7.60 78.11 -118.10
CA GLU A 733 -6.49 78.11 -117.14
C GLU A 733 -6.88 78.64 -115.76
N ARG A 734 -7.83 79.58 -115.67
CA ARG A 734 -8.28 80.10 -114.37
C ARG A 734 -8.96 78.99 -113.56
N LEU A 735 -9.90 78.28 -114.18
CA LEU A 735 -10.63 77.18 -113.53
C LEU A 735 -9.69 76.05 -113.10
N ARG A 736 -8.64 75.74 -113.87
CA ARG A 736 -7.60 74.76 -113.47
C ARG A 736 -6.84 75.18 -112.21
N ARG A 737 -6.51 76.47 -112.05
CA ARG A 737 -5.78 76.99 -110.87
C ARG A 737 -6.65 76.98 -109.61
N ASP A 738 -7.94 77.31 -109.75
CA ASP A 738 -8.87 77.32 -108.62
C ASP A 738 -9.32 75.89 -108.22
N LEU A 739 -9.39 74.94 -109.18
CA LEU A 739 -9.56 73.51 -108.91
C LEU A 739 -8.37 72.93 -108.13
N ALA A 740 -7.13 73.15 -108.61
CA ALA A 740 -5.92 72.60 -107.98
C ALA A 740 -5.75 73.05 -106.50
N ARG A 741 -6.20 74.26 -106.16
CA ARG A 741 -6.23 74.75 -104.77
C ARG A 741 -7.22 73.96 -103.90
N ALA A 742 -8.42 73.72 -104.42
CA ALA A 742 -9.43 72.93 -103.71
C ALA A 742 -8.99 71.46 -103.55
N GLU A 743 -8.25 70.91 -104.50
CA GLU A 743 -7.64 69.58 -104.42
C GLU A 743 -6.51 69.54 -103.37
N GLU A 744 -5.63 70.56 -103.33
CA GLU A 744 -4.57 70.68 -102.32
C GLU A 744 -5.13 70.83 -100.89
N ASP A 745 -6.18 71.63 -100.72
CA ASP A 745 -6.83 71.82 -99.41
C ASP A 745 -7.66 70.59 -98.99
N LEU A 746 -8.26 69.87 -99.95
CA LEU A 746 -8.87 68.55 -99.70
C LEU A 746 -7.82 67.52 -99.27
N GLU A 747 -6.62 67.53 -99.86
CA GLU A 747 -5.51 66.69 -99.41
C GLU A 747 -5.04 67.05 -98.00
N LYS A 748 -4.90 68.34 -97.67
CA LYS A 748 -4.56 68.79 -96.30
C LYS A 748 -5.62 68.30 -95.30
N ALA A 749 -6.90 68.48 -95.60
CA ALA A 749 -8.00 68.03 -94.74
C ALA A 749 -7.99 66.50 -94.54
N LYS A 750 -7.72 65.71 -95.59
CA LYS A 750 -7.56 64.25 -95.50
C LYS A 750 -6.34 63.84 -94.67
N LYS A 751 -5.20 64.51 -94.86
CA LYS A 751 -3.97 64.26 -94.09
C LYS A 751 -4.17 64.61 -92.61
N GLU A 752 -4.81 65.74 -92.31
CA GLU A 752 -5.20 66.09 -90.94
C GLU A 752 -6.21 65.11 -90.33
N LEU A 753 -7.15 64.58 -91.10
CA LEU A 753 -8.10 63.57 -90.63
C LEU A 753 -7.36 62.27 -90.27
N SER A 754 -6.47 61.78 -91.14
CA SER A 754 -5.62 60.61 -90.86
C SER A 754 -4.81 60.82 -89.58
N MET A 755 -4.11 61.95 -89.45
CA MET A 755 -3.35 62.31 -88.25
C MET A 755 -4.21 62.49 -86.98
N ARG A 756 -5.53 62.68 -87.10
CA ARG A 756 -6.48 62.70 -85.96
C ARG A 756 -7.01 61.30 -85.64
N GLU A 757 -7.31 60.48 -86.64
CA GLU A 757 -7.70 59.08 -86.47
C GLU A 757 -6.57 58.22 -85.91
N GLU A 758 -5.33 58.42 -86.37
CA GLU A 758 -4.13 57.78 -85.84
C GLU A 758 -3.96 58.12 -84.35
N LYS A 759 -4.06 59.40 -83.97
CA LYS A 759 -4.01 59.83 -82.57
C LYS A 759 -5.19 59.33 -81.73
N ALA A 760 -6.37 59.17 -82.32
CA ALA A 760 -7.51 58.56 -81.64
C ALA A 760 -7.22 57.07 -81.35
N ARG A 761 -6.72 56.32 -82.33
CA ARG A 761 -6.31 54.91 -82.17
C ARG A 761 -5.14 54.75 -81.18
N GLU A 762 -4.20 55.68 -81.15
CA GLU A 762 -3.13 55.73 -80.14
C GLU A 762 -3.69 55.97 -78.73
N GLN A 763 -4.67 56.87 -78.58
CA GLN A 763 -5.34 57.14 -77.32
C GLN A 763 -6.22 55.96 -76.86
N GLU A 764 -6.96 55.33 -77.77
CA GLU A 764 -7.72 54.10 -77.50
C GLU A 764 -6.78 52.96 -77.07
N SER A 765 -5.69 52.73 -77.80
CA SER A 765 -4.66 51.75 -77.42
C SER A 765 -3.99 52.05 -76.07
N MET A 766 -3.83 53.33 -75.72
CA MET A 766 -3.32 53.75 -74.41
C MET A 766 -4.36 53.52 -73.30
N LEU A 767 -5.64 53.81 -73.56
CA LEU A 767 -6.73 53.53 -72.62
C LEU A 767 -6.93 52.03 -72.39
N ASP A 768 -6.86 51.20 -73.44
CA ASP A 768 -6.94 49.75 -73.30
C ASP A 768 -5.77 49.17 -72.49
N LYS A 769 -4.54 49.68 -72.68
CA LYS A 769 -3.39 49.35 -71.83
C LYS A 769 -3.62 49.76 -70.38
N LEU A 770 -4.00 51.02 -70.14
CA LEU A 770 -4.33 51.51 -68.78
C LEU A 770 -5.50 50.73 -68.15
N HIS A 771 -6.44 50.20 -68.93
CA HIS A 771 -7.51 49.33 -68.45
C HIS A 771 -7.06 47.89 -68.22
N ALA A 772 -6.07 47.37 -68.95
CA ALA A 772 -5.39 46.12 -68.61
C ALA A 772 -4.60 46.29 -67.31
N ASP A 773 -3.71 47.29 -67.24
CA ASP A 773 -2.92 47.64 -66.07
C ASP A 773 -3.81 47.84 -64.82
N ASN A 774 -4.97 48.49 -64.95
CA ASN A 774 -5.89 48.68 -63.83
C ASN A 774 -6.63 47.40 -63.41
N ARG A 775 -6.85 46.44 -64.32
CA ARG A 775 -7.35 45.10 -63.95
C ARG A 775 -6.25 44.31 -63.25
N ASP A 776 -5.05 44.31 -63.80
CA ASP A 776 -3.91 43.55 -63.28
C ASP A 776 -3.53 44.05 -61.89
N LEU A 777 -3.39 45.37 -61.69
CA LEU A 777 -3.19 45.99 -60.36
C LEU A 777 -4.31 45.64 -59.37
N ARG A 778 -5.58 45.55 -59.80
CA ARG A 778 -6.67 45.09 -58.92
C ARG A 778 -6.53 43.62 -58.56
N THR A 779 -6.14 42.75 -59.49
CA THR A 779 -5.89 41.33 -59.18
C THR A 779 -4.69 41.17 -58.25
N GLN A 780 -3.63 41.95 -58.44
CA GLN A 780 -2.46 41.97 -57.54
C GLN A 780 -2.84 42.47 -56.14
N VAL A 781 -3.61 43.56 -56.02
CA VAL A 781 -4.12 44.04 -54.73
C VAL A 781 -5.04 43.01 -54.06
N SER A 782 -5.90 42.32 -54.83
CA SER A 782 -6.76 41.26 -54.29
C SER A 782 -5.93 40.06 -53.81
N ALA A 783 -4.94 39.62 -54.58
CA ALA A 783 -4.03 38.53 -54.22
C ALA A 783 -3.14 38.88 -53.02
N GLN A 784 -2.60 40.10 -52.94
CA GLN A 784 -1.87 40.59 -51.76
C GLN A 784 -2.77 40.70 -50.52
N THR A 785 -4.04 41.09 -50.70
CA THR A 785 -5.02 41.14 -49.60
C THR A 785 -5.30 39.74 -49.06
N GLN A 786 -5.55 38.77 -49.95
CA GLN A 786 -5.76 37.36 -49.56
C GLN A 786 -4.49 36.73 -48.97
N ALA A 787 -3.31 37.03 -49.52
CA ALA A 787 -2.04 36.59 -48.96
C ALA A 787 -1.80 37.17 -47.56
N ARG A 788 -2.16 38.44 -47.31
CA ARG A 788 -2.13 39.07 -45.98
C ARG A 788 -3.09 38.41 -45.00
N LEU A 789 -4.32 38.08 -45.41
CA LEU A 789 -5.27 37.34 -44.57
C LEU A 789 -4.72 35.94 -44.23
N ASN A 790 -4.28 35.17 -45.22
CA ASN A 790 -3.66 33.86 -45.02
C ASN A 790 -2.40 33.90 -44.15
N LEU A 791 -1.66 35.03 -44.14
CA LEU A 791 -0.52 35.25 -43.24
C LEU A 791 -0.95 35.66 -41.83
N SER A 792 -2.03 36.43 -41.68
CA SER A 792 -2.63 36.72 -40.37
C SER A 792 -3.14 35.43 -39.73
N GLU A 793 -3.97 34.65 -40.42
CA GLU A 793 -4.50 33.38 -39.93
C GLU A 793 -3.39 32.42 -39.48
N LYS A 794 -2.28 32.34 -40.23
CA LYS A 794 -1.09 31.56 -39.85
C LYS A 794 -0.38 32.14 -38.63
N LEU A 795 -0.27 33.45 -38.51
CA LEU A 795 0.33 34.14 -37.36
C LEU A 795 -0.54 33.97 -36.10
N ASP A 796 -1.85 34.08 -36.23
CA ASP A 796 -2.83 33.89 -35.16
C ASP A 796 -2.80 32.42 -34.67
N LEU A 797 -2.80 31.45 -35.58
CA LEU A 797 -2.60 30.03 -35.26
C LEU A 797 -1.24 29.76 -34.59
N VAL A 798 -0.15 30.40 -35.04
CA VAL A 798 1.17 30.27 -34.40
C VAL A 798 1.17 30.89 -33.00
N GLN A 799 0.48 32.02 -32.79
CA GLN A 799 0.33 32.62 -31.46
C GLN A 799 -0.55 31.78 -30.52
N GLU A 800 -1.61 31.15 -31.02
CA GLU A 800 -2.45 30.24 -30.23
C GLU A 800 -1.67 28.99 -29.83
N ASN A 801 -0.92 28.39 -30.76
CA ASN A 801 0.00 27.29 -30.47
C ASN A 801 1.10 27.71 -29.48
N LEU A 802 1.66 28.92 -29.60
CA LEU A 802 2.64 29.45 -28.63
C LEU A 802 2.03 29.53 -27.23
N LYS A 803 0.86 30.17 -27.08
CA LYS A 803 0.14 30.28 -25.80
C LYS A 803 -0.20 28.92 -25.21
N SER A 804 -0.59 27.95 -26.04
CA SER A 804 -0.80 26.56 -25.64
C SER A 804 0.48 25.91 -25.10
N LYS A 805 1.64 26.14 -25.73
CA LYS A 805 2.92 25.61 -25.25
C LYS A 805 3.47 26.36 -24.03
N GLU A 806 3.20 27.65 -23.89
CA GLU A 806 3.48 28.42 -22.68
C GLU A 806 2.65 27.91 -21.49
N ALA A 807 1.38 27.57 -21.71
CA ALA A 807 0.53 26.92 -20.71
C ALA A 807 1.03 25.51 -20.35
N GLU A 808 1.34 24.66 -21.34
CA GLU A 808 1.95 23.34 -21.08
C GLU A 808 3.26 23.44 -20.29
N LEU A 809 4.10 24.45 -20.57
CA LEU A 809 5.33 24.69 -19.82
C LEU A 809 5.07 25.21 -18.39
N ALA A 810 4.00 25.98 -18.17
CA ALA A 810 3.58 26.38 -16.83
C ALA A 810 3.10 25.16 -16.01
N ASP A 811 2.25 24.32 -16.61
CA ASP A 811 1.79 23.04 -16.06
C ASP A 811 2.95 22.11 -15.67
N ILE A 812 3.94 21.97 -16.57
CA ILE A 812 5.14 21.15 -16.33
C ILE A 812 6.00 21.75 -15.21
N ARG A 813 6.14 23.08 -15.14
CA ARG A 813 6.85 23.76 -14.04
C ARG A 813 6.14 23.59 -12.70
N GLU A 814 4.82 23.66 -12.65
CA GLU A 814 4.07 23.41 -11.41
C GLU A 814 4.24 21.96 -10.94
N ARG A 815 4.08 20.98 -11.84
CA ARG A 815 4.30 19.55 -11.55
C ARG A 815 5.74 19.27 -11.11
N TYR A 816 6.73 19.94 -11.71
CA TYR A 816 8.13 19.87 -11.31
C TYR A 816 8.36 20.45 -9.91
N ASN A 817 7.83 21.65 -9.62
CA ASN A 817 7.92 22.27 -8.31
C ASN A 817 7.24 21.41 -7.22
N ASP A 818 6.13 20.74 -7.55
CA ASP A 818 5.47 19.80 -6.63
C ASP A 818 6.25 18.50 -6.44
N ALA A 819 6.97 18.02 -7.46
CA ALA A 819 7.91 16.91 -7.31
C ALA A 819 9.11 17.30 -6.43
N GLU A 820 9.66 18.51 -6.58
CA GLU A 820 10.71 19.03 -5.69
C GLU A 820 10.22 19.22 -4.25
N LYS A 821 9.00 19.76 -4.03
CA LYS A 821 8.39 19.85 -2.69
C LYS A 821 8.24 18.48 -2.04
N ARG A 822 7.79 17.46 -2.79
CA ARG A 822 7.70 16.06 -2.32
C ARG A 822 9.08 15.51 -1.98
N LEU A 823 10.04 15.58 -2.91
CA LEU A 823 11.42 15.14 -2.68
C LEU A 823 12.06 15.83 -1.46
N SER A 824 11.82 17.14 -1.27
CA SER A 824 12.31 17.90 -0.11
C SER A 824 11.62 17.51 1.20
N LYS A 825 10.36 17.08 1.15
CA LYS A 825 9.64 16.51 2.31
C LYS A 825 10.16 15.11 2.61
N ASP A 826 10.33 14.27 1.61
CA ASP A 826 10.77 12.88 1.74
C ASP A 826 12.22 12.81 2.22
N GLN A 827 13.11 13.70 1.74
CA GLN A 827 14.45 13.88 2.27
C GLN A 827 14.45 14.30 3.75
N ARG A 828 13.58 15.24 4.16
CA ARG A 828 13.43 15.63 5.56
C ARG A 828 12.85 14.51 6.43
N GLN A 829 11.91 13.73 5.91
CA GLN A 829 11.33 12.57 6.59
C GLN A 829 12.38 11.46 6.75
N LEU A 830 13.18 11.20 5.71
CA LEU A 830 14.28 10.23 5.76
C LEU A 830 15.38 10.68 6.73
N GLN A 831 15.76 11.95 6.75
CA GLN A 831 16.69 12.51 7.76
C GLN A 831 16.14 12.42 9.19
N ALA A 832 14.83 12.67 9.37
CA ALA A 832 14.17 12.51 10.66
C ALA A 832 14.16 11.03 11.12
N GLN A 833 13.85 10.10 10.21
CA GLN A 833 13.94 8.66 10.48
C GLN A 833 15.38 8.20 10.76
N GLU A 834 16.37 8.68 9.99
CA GLU A 834 17.79 8.36 10.21
C GLU A 834 18.29 8.90 11.55
N THR A 835 17.80 10.06 11.98
CA THR A 835 18.04 10.63 13.32
C THR A 835 17.37 9.78 14.40
N GLN A 836 16.08 9.46 14.23
CA GLN A 836 15.34 8.59 15.15
C GLN A 836 16.00 7.20 15.30
N TYR A 837 16.50 6.61 14.21
CA TYR A 837 17.25 5.35 14.26
C TYR A 837 18.61 5.50 14.93
N ARG A 838 19.32 6.63 14.77
CA ARG A 838 20.52 6.94 15.57
C ARG A 838 20.18 7.03 17.06
N ASP A 839 19.13 7.76 17.42
CA ASP A 839 18.72 7.96 18.80
C ASP A 839 18.33 6.62 19.44
N GLN A 840 17.45 5.83 18.79
CA GLN A 840 17.11 4.46 19.19
C GLN A 840 18.35 3.55 19.32
N LEU A 841 19.35 3.67 18.42
CA LEU A 841 20.61 2.94 18.55
C LEU A 841 21.42 3.40 19.76
N THR A 842 21.45 4.69 20.08
CA THR A 842 22.13 5.20 21.29
C THR A 842 21.41 4.80 22.58
N GLU A 843 20.07 4.85 22.61
CA GLU A 843 19.25 4.36 23.72
C GLU A 843 19.45 2.86 23.93
N ARG A 844 19.30 2.05 22.86
CA ARG A 844 19.54 0.60 22.90
C ARG A 844 20.96 0.27 23.37
N ASN A 845 21.98 0.98 22.89
CA ASN A 845 23.36 0.78 23.33
C ASN A 845 23.57 1.20 24.80
N THR A 846 22.88 2.24 25.27
CA THR A 846 22.92 2.70 26.67
C THR A 846 22.21 1.72 27.60
N LEU A 847 21.03 1.21 27.19
CA LEU A 847 20.29 0.16 27.89
C LEU A 847 21.10 -1.15 27.95
N LEU A 848 21.71 -1.58 26.84
CA LEU A 848 22.59 -2.75 26.81
C LEU A 848 23.80 -2.59 27.72
N LEU A 849 24.46 -1.44 27.70
CA LEU A 849 25.57 -1.13 28.62
C LEU A 849 25.11 -1.13 30.08
N THR A 850 23.90 -0.64 30.36
CA THR A 850 23.29 -0.62 31.70
C THR A 850 22.95 -2.03 32.18
N VAL A 851 22.30 -2.85 31.34
CA VAL A 851 22.03 -4.28 31.62
C VAL A 851 23.32 -5.06 31.84
N TYR A 852 24.37 -4.80 31.05
CA TYR A 852 25.69 -5.40 31.23
C TYR A 852 26.33 -5.02 32.58
N GLN A 853 26.20 -3.76 33.02
CA GLN A 853 26.64 -3.31 34.35
C GLN A 853 25.82 -3.93 35.50
N TYR A 854 24.52 -4.15 35.32
CA TYR A 854 23.71 -4.88 36.30
C TYR A 854 24.09 -6.36 36.36
N LEU A 855 24.34 -7.01 35.21
CA LEU A 855 24.92 -8.36 35.15
C LEU A 855 26.28 -8.44 35.88
N GLU A 856 27.14 -7.44 35.72
CA GLU A 856 28.44 -7.34 36.42
C GLU A 856 28.26 -7.30 37.95
N LYS A 857 27.29 -6.50 38.43
CA LYS A 857 26.94 -6.40 39.86
C LYS A 857 26.36 -7.71 40.41
N ILE A 858 25.47 -8.37 39.66
CA ILE A 858 24.78 -9.61 40.10
C ILE A 858 25.72 -10.81 40.11
N LEU A 859 26.61 -10.94 39.13
CA LEU A 859 27.55 -12.06 39.03
C LEU A 859 28.71 -11.96 40.02
N GLY A 860 29.07 -10.73 40.42
CA GLY A 860 30.18 -10.43 41.31
C GLY A 860 31.53 -10.39 40.58
N VAL A 861 32.37 -9.43 40.98
CA VAL A 861 33.67 -9.13 40.35
C VAL A 861 34.70 -10.28 40.50
N ASP A 862 34.46 -11.22 41.41
CA ASP A 862 35.44 -12.24 41.81
C ASP A 862 35.27 -13.61 41.15
N LYS A 863 34.23 -13.81 40.33
CA LYS A 863 33.99 -15.09 39.61
C LYS A 863 34.50 -15.12 38.17
N THR A 864 34.80 -13.97 37.58
CA THR A 864 35.35 -13.89 36.22
C THR A 864 36.89 -13.95 36.27
N PRO A 865 37.55 -14.86 35.51
CA PRO A 865 39.00 -14.95 35.54
C PRO A 865 39.62 -13.71 34.90
N ARG A 866 40.31 -12.87 35.70
CA ARG A 866 40.98 -11.64 35.24
C ARG A 866 42.19 -11.94 34.34
N LYS A 867 41.96 -12.40 33.11
CA LYS A 867 42.99 -12.65 32.09
C LYS A 867 43.04 -11.55 31.02
N SER A 868 43.67 -10.44 31.43
CA SER A 868 44.48 -9.54 30.60
C SER A 868 43.82 -8.75 29.46
N MET A 869 44.01 -7.42 29.52
CA MET A 869 43.90 -6.42 28.43
C MET A 869 42.51 -6.12 27.82
N GLY A 870 42.27 -4.82 27.57
CA GLY A 870 41.51 -4.42 26.37
C GLY A 870 40.21 -3.65 26.54
N SER A 871 39.84 -3.20 27.75
CA SER A 871 38.55 -2.57 28.08
C SER A 871 37.34 -3.51 28.04
N VAL A 872 36.29 -3.19 28.80
CA VAL A 872 34.93 -3.66 28.49
C VAL A 872 34.59 -3.09 27.11
N THR A 873 34.41 -3.97 26.11
CA THR A 873 34.05 -3.54 24.76
C THR A 873 32.72 -2.81 24.82
N ARG A 874 32.73 -1.49 24.64
CA ARG A 874 31.50 -0.69 24.64
C ARG A 874 30.65 -1.14 23.44
N PRO A 875 29.30 -1.19 23.56
CA PRO A 875 28.43 -1.56 22.43
C PRO A 875 28.69 -0.75 21.16
N LEU A 876 29.18 0.48 21.31
CA LEU A 876 29.52 1.42 20.25
C LEU A 876 30.79 1.07 19.44
N THR A 877 31.72 0.25 19.97
CA THR A 877 33.03 0.01 19.30
C THR A 877 33.18 -1.39 18.71
N ASN A 878 32.60 -2.41 19.33
CA ASN A 878 32.45 -3.74 18.70
C ASN A 878 31.28 -4.50 19.33
N PHE A 879 30.12 -4.48 18.65
CA PHE A 879 28.91 -5.15 19.13
C PHE A 879 29.08 -6.68 19.22
N ALA A 880 29.84 -7.30 18.32
CA ALA A 880 29.99 -8.76 18.30
C ALA A 880 30.73 -9.27 19.55
N LEU A 881 31.85 -8.65 19.91
CA LEU A 881 32.59 -8.99 21.14
C LEU A 881 31.76 -8.67 22.39
N PHE A 882 31.09 -7.52 22.43
CA PHE A 882 30.18 -7.17 23.52
C PHE A 882 29.04 -8.18 23.67
N HIS A 883 28.49 -8.68 22.56
CA HIS A 883 27.43 -9.69 22.57
C HIS A 883 27.93 -11.05 23.06
N GLU A 884 29.14 -11.47 22.70
CA GLU A 884 29.74 -12.71 23.25
C GLU A 884 30.00 -12.59 24.75
N ASP A 885 30.54 -11.47 25.24
CA ASP A 885 30.74 -11.22 26.68
C ASP A 885 29.41 -11.14 27.44
N LEU A 886 28.40 -10.47 26.88
CA LEU A 886 27.04 -10.42 27.44
C LEU A 886 26.42 -11.82 27.51
N MET A 887 26.52 -12.61 26.43
CA MET A 887 26.03 -14.00 26.39
C MET A 887 26.79 -14.93 27.34
N SER A 888 28.09 -14.71 27.52
CA SER A 888 28.91 -15.43 28.50
C SER A 888 28.44 -15.14 29.93
N ARG A 889 28.19 -13.86 30.24
CA ARG A 889 27.62 -13.40 31.52
C ARG A 889 26.20 -13.92 31.74
N MET A 890 25.33 -13.90 30.73
CA MET A 890 23.98 -14.46 30.82
C MET A 890 23.98 -15.98 31.03
N LYS A 891 24.91 -16.73 30.40
CA LYS A 891 25.10 -18.16 30.69
C LYS A 891 25.57 -18.40 32.13
N ALA A 892 26.49 -17.57 32.64
CA ALA A 892 26.91 -17.62 34.04
C ALA A 892 25.74 -17.30 35.01
N LEU A 893 24.86 -16.35 34.65
CA LEU A 893 23.66 -16.03 35.45
C LEU A 893 22.67 -17.19 35.43
N SER A 894 22.41 -17.79 34.26
CA SER A 894 21.55 -18.97 34.12
C SER A 894 22.07 -20.19 34.89
N HIS A 895 23.39 -20.39 34.96
CA HIS A 895 23.98 -21.41 35.82
C HIS A 895 23.82 -21.06 37.32
N LEU A 896 23.91 -19.78 37.68
CA LEU A 896 23.73 -19.31 39.06
C LEU A 896 22.27 -19.46 39.52
N THR A 897 21.28 -19.16 38.66
CA THR A 897 19.86 -19.39 38.98
C THR A 897 19.54 -20.88 39.05
N ALA A 898 20.03 -21.70 38.12
CA ALA A 898 19.86 -23.15 38.18
C ALA A 898 20.49 -23.78 39.43
N ASP A 899 21.63 -23.27 39.90
CA ASP A 899 22.25 -23.72 41.16
C ASP A 899 21.56 -23.16 42.41
N PHE A 900 20.92 -21.99 42.31
CA PHE A 900 20.05 -21.45 43.36
C PHE A 900 18.78 -22.29 43.50
N GLU A 901 18.09 -22.59 42.40
CA GLU A 901 16.95 -23.51 42.37
C GLU A 901 17.28 -24.88 42.97
N LYS A 902 18.41 -25.49 42.59
CA LYS A 902 18.86 -26.77 43.18
C LYS A 902 19.03 -26.66 44.69
N LYS A 903 19.56 -25.55 45.20
CA LYS A 903 19.72 -25.30 46.64
C LYS A 903 18.37 -25.08 47.33
N CYS A 904 17.48 -24.30 46.74
CA CYS A 904 16.11 -24.10 47.21
C CYS A 904 15.38 -25.44 47.29
N LYS A 905 15.33 -26.22 46.20
CA LYS A 905 14.71 -27.56 46.15
C LYS A 905 15.31 -28.53 47.18
N VAL A 906 16.61 -28.51 47.43
CA VAL A 906 17.26 -29.30 48.50
C VAL A 906 16.91 -28.80 49.91
N VAL A 907 16.69 -27.50 50.10
CA VAL A 907 16.29 -26.90 51.39
C VAL A 907 14.79 -27.14 51.66
N GLU A 908 13.94 -26.91 50.66
CA GLU A 908 12.51 -27.26 50.63
C GLU A 908 12.31 -28.73 50.95
N GLN A 909 13.00 -29.64 50.25
CA GLN A 909 12.92 -31.08 50.52
C GLN A 909 13.31 -31.40 51.97
N ARG A 910 14.39 -30.81 52.51
CA ARG A 910 14.78 -30.99 53.91
C ARG A 910 13.76 -30.44 54.92
N PHE A 911 13.03 -29.39 54.56
CA PHE A 911 11.93 -28.88 55.38
C PHE A 911 10.67 -29.74 55.25
N ALA A 912 10.35 -30.25 54.06
CA ALA A 912 9.26 -31.19 53.84
C ALA A 912 9.49 -32.52 54.57
N GLU A 913 10.71 -33.06 54.55
CA GLU A 913 11.13 -34.24 55.32
C GLU A 913 10.97 -34.01 56.83
N LYS A 914 11.38 -32.84 57.34
CA LYS A 914 11.17 -32.45 58.75
C LYS A 914 9.69 -32.31 59.10
N LEU A 915 8.89 -31.67 58.24
CA LEU A 915 7.44 -31.51 58.44
C LEU A 915 6.71 -32.85 58.39
N ALA A 916 7.11 -33.77 57.51
CA ALA A 916 6.58 -35.13 57.45
C ALA A 916 6.90 -35.91 58.72
N GLU A 917 8.13 -35.83 59.23
CA GLU A 917 8.51 -36.47 60.51
C GLU A 917 7.79 -35.83 61.71
N LEU A 918 7.64 -34.50 61.74
CA LEU A 918 6.86 -33.81 62.78
C LEU A 918 5.37 -34.20 62.73
N LYS A 919 4.76 -34.27 61.54
CA LYS A 919 3.40 -34.80 61.36
C LYS A 919 3.30 -36.26 61.84
N ARG A 920 4.28 -37.11 61.49
CA ARG A 920 4.33 -38.52 61.95
C ARG A 920 4.49 -38.64 63.47
N GLN A 921 5.21 -37.73 64.11
CA GLN A 921 5.32 -37.63 65.58
C GLN A 921 4.03 -37.12 66.23
N LEU A 922 3.36 -36.14 65.61
CA LEU A 922 2.05 -35.63 66.04
C LEU A 922 0.99 -36.74 65.97
N ASP A 923 0.89 -37.42 64.84
CA ASP A 923 0.09 -38.64 64.63
C ASP A 923 0.38 -39.72 65.69
N GLY A 924 1.65 -39.90 66.03
CA GLY A 924 2.09 -40.84 67.06
C GLY A 924 1.60 -40.44 68.46
N ARG A 925 1.58 -39.14 68.76
CA ARG A 925 1.04 -38.58 70.01
C ARG A 925 -0.49 -38.63 70.04
N TRP A 926 -1.19 -38.32 68.95
CA TRP A 926 -2.65 -38.50 68.86
C TRP A 926 -3.04 -39.97 69.07
N LYS A 927 -2.38 -40.91 68.39
CA LYS A 927 -2.58 -42.37 68.57
C LYS A 927 -2.12 -42.90 69.94
N GLN A 928 -1.48 -42.08 70.77
CA GLN A 928 -1.25 -42.32 72.19
C GLN A 928 -2.34 -41.68 73.05
N LEU A 929 -2.78 -40.46 72.72
CA LEU A 929 -3.91 -39.77 73.35
C LEU A 929 -5.19 -40.60 73.22
N ASP A 930 -5.52 -41.10 72.03
CA ASP A 930 -6.66 -42.02 71.78
C ASP A 930 -6.63 -43.25 72.71
N LYS A 931 -5.42 -43.77 73.01
CA LYS A 931 -5.22 -44.92 73.89
C LYS A 931 -5.36 -44.53 75.36
N PHE A 932 -4.89 -43.35 75.74
CA PHE A 932 -5.12 -42.81 77.07
C PHE A 932 -6.60 -42.51 77.28
N GLU A 933 -7.28 -41.81 76.36
CA GLU A 933 -8.71 -41.51 76.41
C GLU A 933 -9.57 -42.78 76.46
N SER A 934 -9.30 -43.77 75.59
CA SER A 934 -10.03 -45.05 75.63
C SER A 934 -9.75 -45.84 76.91
N SER A 935 -8.54 -45.76 77.49
CA SER A 935 -8.25 -46.33 78.81
C SER A 935 -8.97 -45.60 79.95
N VAL A 936 -9.04 -44.26 79.91
CA VAL A 936 -9.74 -43.41 80.88
C VAL A 936 -11.25 -43.64 80.78
N LYS A 937 -11.80 -43.72 79.57
CA LYS A 937 -13.21 -44.08 79.31
C LYS A 937 -13.52 -45.48 79.85
N THR A 938 -12.65 -46.46 79.63
CA THR A 938 -12.78 -47.81 80.20
C THR A 938 -12.73 -47.77 81.73
N ALA A 939 -11.87 -46.95 82.33
CA ALA A 939 -11.79 -46.76 83.78
C ALA A 939 -13.03 -46.05 84.35
N LEU A 940 -13.59 -45.06 83.64
CA LEU A 940 -14.84 -44.38 84.00
C LEU A 940 -16.04 -45.32 83.89
N GLU A 941 -16.16 -46.09 82.81
CA GLU A 941 -17.18 -47.13 82.70
C GLU A 941 -17.06 -48.18 83.82
N ASN A 942 -15.84 -48.55 84.21
CA ASN A 942 -15.62 -49.49 85.30
C ASN A 942 -15.97 -48.87 86.66
N LYS A 943 -15.65 -47.59 86.90
CA LYS A 943 -16.09 -46.79 88.06
C LYS A 943 -17.62 -46.73 88.14
N ASP A 944 -18.31 -46.57 87.01
CA ASP A 944 -19.77 -46.58 86.94
C ASP A 944 -20.38 -47.97 87.14
N LYS A 945 -19.77 -49.02 86.57
CA LYS A 945 -20.14 -50.42 86.84
C LYS A 945 -20.00 -50.73 88.34
N TRP A 946 -18.94 -50.23 89.00
CA TRP A 946 -18.77 -50.33 90.46
C TRP A 946 -19.79 -49.50 91.25
N ARG A 947 -20.09 -48.24 90.85
CA ARG A 947 -21.13 -47.42 91.49
C ARG A 947 -22.51 -48.05 91.39
N ARG A 948 -22.88 -48.62 90.24
CA ARG A 948 -24.15 -49.35 90.05
C ARG A 948 -24.19 -50.61 90.92
N LYS A 949 -23.11 -51.42 90.96
CA LYS A 949 -23.01 -52.57 91.88
C LYS A 949 -23.15 -52.16 93.35
N TYR A 950 -22.51 -51.05 93.76
CA TYR A 950 -22.61 -50.53 95.13
C TYR A 950 -24.02 -50.02 95.45
N GLN A 951 -24.70 -49.33 94.51
CA GLN A 951 -26.09 -48.92 94.67
C GLN A 951 -27.05 -50.11 94.78
N VAL A 952 -26.86 -51.16 93.97
CA VAL A 952 -27.62 -52.42 94.06
C VAL A 952 -27.39 -53.08 95.42
N ALA A 953 -26.13 -53.28 95.83
CA ALA A 953 -25.81 -53.85 97.14
C ALA A 953 -26.31 -52.99 98.32
N GLN A 954 -26.34 -51.66 98.20
CA GLN A 954 -26.96 -50.77 99.19
C GLN A 954 -28.49 -50.90 99.20
N GLY A 955 -29.12 -51.14 98.05
CA GLY A 955 -30.53 -51.48 97.92
C GLY A 955 -30.86 -52.81 98.59
N GLU A 956 -30.09 -53.86 98.27
CA GLU A 956 -30.18 -55.20 98.87
C GLU A 956 -29.96 -55.17 100.39
N LEU A 957 -29.03 -54.34 100.87
CA LEU A 957 -28.83 -54.12 102.31
C LEU A 957 -30.00 -53.35 102.95
N LYS A 958 -30.58 -52.37 102.25
CA LYS A 958 -31.78 -51.64 102.71
C LYS A 958 -33.00 -52.56 102.78
N THR A 959 -33.24 -53.40 101.77
CA THR A 959 -34.32 -54.40 101.80
C THR A 959 -34.04 -55.47 102.84
N SER A 960 -32.79 -55.93 103.00
CA SER A 960 -32.45 -56.90 104.06
C SER A 960 -32.65 -56.31 105.46
N LYS A 961 -32.39 -55.01 105.67
CA LYS A 961 -32.71 -54.30 106.92
C LYS A 961 -34.21 -54.09 107.10
N ALA A 962 -34.96 -53.77 106.05
CA ALA A 962 -36.43 -53.69 106.10
C ALA A 962 -37.04 -55.04 106.46
N ASN A 963 -36.62 -56.12 105.80
CA ASN A 963 -37.05 -57.49 106.11
C ASN A 963 -36.67 -57.90 107.54
N ASN A 964 -35.52 -57.47 108.07
CA ASN A 964 -35.16 -57.72 109.48
C ASN A 964 -36.02 -56.90 110.46
N LEU A 965 -36.42 -55.67 110.10
CA LEU A 965 -37.38 -54.88 110.89
C LEU A 965 -38.78 -55.48 110.84
N GLU A 966 -39.21 -55.99 109.68
CA GLU A 966 -40.48 -56.68 109.49
C GLU A 966 -40.51 -58.02 110.23
N LEU A 967 -39.43 -58.82 110.17
CA LEU A 967 -39.29 -60.05 110.96
C LEU A 967 -39.23 -59.76 112.47
N ASN A 968 -38.61 -58.66 112.90
CA ASN A 968 -38.70 -58.19 114.29
C ASN A 968 -40.13 -57.76 114.66
N ALA A 969 -40.88 -57.12 113.75
CA ALA A 969 -42.28 -56.76 113.96
C ALA A 969 -43.21 -57.97 113.97
N MET A 970 -42.92 -59.01 113.19
CA MET A 970 -43.59 -60.32 113.25
C MET A 970 -43.26 -61.05 114.55
N SER A 971 -42.00 -61.07 114.99
CA SER A 971 -41.61 -61.64 116.28
C SER A 971 -42.30 -60.92 117.44
N LYS A 972 -42.44 -59.59 117.38
CA LYS A 972 -43.20 -58.77 118.34
C LYS A 972 -44.74 -58.88 118.21
N ARG A 973 -45.24 -59.65 117.25
CA ARG A 973 -46.65 -60.08 117.11
C ARG A 973 -46.84 -61.59 117.32
N GLY A 974 -45.76 -62.33 117.60
CA GLY A 974 -45.75 -63.80 117.63
C GLY A 974 -46.01 -64.42 119.01
N ASP A 975 -45.80 -63.68 120.10
CA ASP A 975 -46.06 -64.16 121.46
C ASP A 975 -47.52 -63.95 121.87
N HIS A 976 -48.38 -64.91 121.49
CA HIS A 976 -49.47 -65.48 122.33
C HIS A 976 -50.21 -66.62 121.60
N VAL A 977 -49.79 -67.88 121.87
CA VAL A 977 -50.62 -69.10 122.10
C VAL A 977 -51.88 -69.31 121.22
N SER A 978 -52.02 -70.36 120.40
CA SER A 978 -52.17 -71.79 120.80
C SER A 978 -52.16 -72.76 119.59
N PRO A 979 -52.03 -74.11 119.74
CA PRO A 979 -51.87 -75.06 118.64
C PRO A 979 -53.15 -75.77 118.14
N GLY A 980 -53.11 -76.31 116.92
CA GLY A 980 -54.16 -77.17 116.30
C GLY A 980 -53.67 -77.84 114.99
N GLU A 981 -54.33 -78.93 114.56
CA GLU A 981 -53.87 -79.83 113.49
C GLU A 981 -54.17 -79.37 112.03
N PRO A 982 -53.42 -79.86 111.02
CA PRO A 982 -53.47 -79.34 109.65
C PRO A 982 -54.61 -79.90 108.77
N SER A 983 -54.92 -79.20 107.67
CA SER A 983 -56.04 -79.53 106.77
C SER A 983 -55.63 -79.81 105.31
N THR A 984 -56.53 -80.41 104.53
CA THR A 984 -56.27 -80.88 103.15
C THR A 984 -56.09 -79.78 102.10
N SER A 985 -56.19 -78.50 102.47
CA SER A 985 -55.85 -77.35 101.63
C SER A 985 -54.40 -77.39 101.13
N ASP A 986 -53.49 -77.77 102.01
CA ASP A 986 -52.07 -77.40 101.86
C ASP A 986 -51.36 -78.28 100.82
N LEU A 987 -51.83 -79.52 100.67
CA LEU A 987 -51.38 -80.44 99.60
C LEU A 987 -51.71 -79.89 98.20
N LYS A 988 -52.86 -79.22 98.03
CA LYS A 988 -53.21 -78.55 96.75
C LYS A 988 -52.38 -77.28 96.53
N ALA A 989 -52.05 -76.55 97.60
CA ALA A 989 -51.13 -75.41 97.53
C ALA A 989 -49.70 -75.83 97.15
N MET A 990 -49.24 -77.01 97.57
CA MET A 990 -47.94 -77.56 97.14
C MET A 990 -47.98 -78.06 95.69
N ALA A 991 -49.01 -78.81 95.26
CA ALA A 991 -49.13 -79.28 93.88
C ALA A 991 -49.11 -78.14 92.84
N THR A 992 -49.81 -77.04 93.14
CA THR A 992 -49.83 -75.84 92.29
C THR A 992 -48.52 -75.05 92.29
N ARG A 993 -47.67 -75.19 93.32
CA ARG A 993 -46.30 -74.66 93.32
C ARG A 993 -45.38 -75.48 92.42
N VAL A 994 -45.46 -76.82 92.48
CA VAL A 994 -44.67 -77.73 91.62
C VAL A 994 -44.97 -77.48 90.14
N ALA A 995 -46.25 -77.47 89.74
CA ALA A 995 -46.63 -77.23 88.34
C ALA A 995 -46.18 -75.85 87.80
N ASN A 996 -46.00 -74.85 88.66
CA ASN A 996 -45.44 -73.55 88.27
C ASN A 996 -43.91 -73.55 88.22
N ALA A 997 -43.23 -74.44 88.94
CA ALA A 997 -41.78 -74.64 88.81
C ALA A 997 -41.46 -75.36 87.49
N GLU A 998 -42.21 -76.41 87.13
CA GLU A 998 -42.05 -77.14 85.87
C GLU A 998 -42.17 -76.22 84.64
N ARG A 999 -43.20 -75.35 84.60
CA ARG A 999 -43.38 -74.36 83.52
C ARG A 999 -42.20 -73.38 83.40
N ARG A 1000 -41.56 -73.01 84.52
CA ARG A 1000 -40.37 -72.16 84.51
C ARG A 1000 -39.15 -72.92 83.99
N ALA A 1001 -39.00 -74.20 84.34
CA ALA A 1001 -37.96 -75.06 83.81
C ALA A 1001 -38.10 -75.25 82.29
N THR A 1002 -39.29 -75.56 81.77
CA THR A 1002 -39.50 -75.69 80.32
C THR A 1002 -39.29 -74.38 79.56
N HIS A 1003 -39.64 -73.23 80.15
CA HIS A 1003 -39.36 -71.93 79.54
C HIS A 1003 -37.86 -71.64 79.48
N ALA A 1004 -37.11 -71.95 80.56
CA ALA A 1004 -35.66 -71.81 80.58
C ALA A 1004 -34.96 -72.76 79.57
N GLN A 1005 -35.44 -74.01 79.45
CA GLN A 1005 -34.95 -75.00 78.49
C GLN A 1005 -35.06 -74.48 77.04
N ASN A 1006 -36.23 -73.95 76.67
CA ASN A 1006 -36.45 -73.40 75.32
C ASN A 1006 -35.60 -72.14 75.07
N LEU A 1007 -35.41 -71.30 76.11
CA LEU A 1007 -34.60 -70.09 76.00
C LEU A 1007 -33.11 -70.41 75.87
N LEU A 1008 -32.62 -71.50 76.48
CA LEU A 1008 -31.28 -72.05 76.24
C LEU A 1008 -31.12 -72.50 74.77
N LEU A 1009 -32.04 -73.32 74.27
CA LEU A 1009 -31.98 -73.85 72.90
C LEU A 1009 -31.89 -72.72 71.84
N THR A 1010 -32.72 -71.68 71.96
CA THR A 1010 -32.65 -70.52 71.05
C THR A 1010 -31.34 -69.72 71.15
N LYS A 1011 -30.57 -69.88 72.24
CA LYS A 1011 -29.23 -69.28 72.39
C LYS A 1011 -28.14 -70.16 71.79
N GLU A 1012 -28.29 -71.47 71.85
CA GLU A 1012 -27.41 -72.44 71.18
C GLU A 1012 -27.56 -72.34 69.65
N GLU A 1013 -28.78 -72.24 69.13
CA GLU A 1013 -29.07 -71.95 67.71
C GLU A 1013 -28.44 -70.62 67.26
N GLN A 1014 -28.56 -69.57 68.08
CA GLN A 1014 -27.95 -68.26 67.80
C GLN A 1014 -26.41 -68.30 67.85
N ALA A 1015 -25.81 -69.15 68.66
CA ALA A 1015 -24.35 -69.32 68.71
C ALA A 1015 -23.84 -70.06 67.46
N ASN A 1016 -24.50 -71.17 67.08
CA ASN A 1016 -24.15 -71.93 65.88
C ASN A 1016 -24.27 -71.07 64.60
N ALA A 1017 -25.37 -70.32 64.46
CA ALA A 1017 -25.59 -69.40 63.33
C ALA A 1017 -24.66 -68.15 63.31
N GLN A 1018 -23.80 -67.97 64.31
CA GLN A 1018 -22.64 -67.06 64.24
C GLN A 1018 -21.38 -67.82 63.85
N LEU A 1019 -21.16 -69.03 64.39
CA LEU A 1019 -20.02 -69.88 64.07
C LEU A 1019 -19.93 -70.20 62.57
N ASP A 1020 -21.07 -70.52 61.94
CA ASP A 1020 -21.18 -70.74 60.49
C ASP A 1020 -20.74 -69.50 59.67
N LYS A 1021 -21.04 -68.29 60.17
CA LYS A 1021 -20.66 -67.02 59.51
C LYS A 1021 -19.18 -66.71 59.66
N TYR A 1022 -18.57 -67.11 60.78
CA TYR A 1022 -17.12 -67.03 60.95
C TYR A 1022 -16.41 -68.01 60.00
N GLN A 1023 -16.84 -69.27 59.92
CA GLN A 1023 -16.27 -70.24 58.97
C GLN A 1023 -16.42 -69.76 57.51
N ALA A 1024 -17.61 -69.31 57.11
CA ALA A 1024 -17.85 -68.77 55.77
C ALA A 1024 -17.15 -67.41 55.50
N ALA A 1025 -16.49 -66.81 56.50
CA ALA A 1025 -15.57 -65.68 56.34
C ALA A 1025 -14.11 -66.15 56.24
N GLU A 1026 -13.70 -67.11 57.07
CA GLU A 1026 -12.37 -67.74 57.03
C GLU A 1026 -12.11 -68.41 55.68
N GLU A 1027 -13.06 -69.16 55.12
CA GLU A 1027 -12.93 -69.75 53.77
C GLU A 1027 -12.65 -68.70 52.68
N LYS A 1028 -13.31 -67.54 52.76
CA LYS A 1028 -13.13 -66.43 51.80
C LYS A 1028 -11.79 -65.71 52.00
N TRP A 1029 -11.28 -65.68 53.23
CA TRP A 1029 -9.91 -65.21 53.51
C TRP A 1029 -8.87 -66.20 52.99
N ALA A 1030 -9.01 -67.48 53.27
CA ALA A 1030 -8.12 -68.54 52.78
C ALA A 1030 -8.06 -68.57 51.24
N ALA A 1031 -9.20 -68.43 50.57
CA ALA A 1031 -9.26 -68.35 49.11
C ALA A 1031 -8.47 -67.14 48.55
N ARG A 1032 -8.56 -65.96 49.20
CA ARG A 1032 -7.79 -64.77 48.81
C ARG A 1032 -6.29 -64.94 49.05
N VAL A 1033 -5.89 -65.50 50.20
CA VAL A 1033 -4.49 -65.80 50.51
C VAL A 1033 -3.89 -66.75 49.47
N ALA A 1034 -4.60 -67.83 49.13
CA ALA A 1034 -4.19 -68.77 48.09
C ALA A 1034 -4.11 -68.14 46.69
N GLU A 1035 -4.89 -67.09 46.40
CA GLU A 1035 -4.75 -66.32 45.16
C GLU A 1035 -3.51 -65.42 45.17
N TYR A 1036 -3.25 -64.72 46.27
CA TYR A 1036 -2.04 -63.90 46.42
C TYR A 1036 -0.76 -64.75 46.32
N GLU A 1037 -0.70 -65.91 46.97
CA GLU A 1037 0.41 -66.85 46.83
C GLU A 1037 0.66 -67.28 45.38
N ARG A 1038 -0.40 -67.50 44.59
CA ARG A 1038 -0.27 -67.86 43.16
C ARG A 1038 0.28 -66.69 42.34
N ARG A 1039 -0.21 -65.47 42.60
CA ARG A 1039 0.29 -64.24 41.95
C ARG A 1039 1.77 -63.99 42.29
N GLU A 1040 2.17 -64.19 43.55
CA GLU A 1040 3.57 -64.08 43.99
C GLU A 1040 4.47 -65.14 43.35
N LYS A 1041 4.06 -66.42 43.37
CA LYS A 1041 4.81 -67.52 42.72
C LYS A 1041 5.02 -67.24 41.22
N HIS A 1042 4.01 -66.75 40.51
CA HIS A 1042 4.12 -66.37 39.11
C HIS A 1042 5.03 -65.15 38.86
N ALA A 1043 5.04 -64.16 39.76
CA ALA A 1043 5.97 -63.04 39.70
C ALA A 1043 7.44 -63.49 39.93
N LEU A 1044 7.66 -64.39 40.89
CA LEU A 1044 8.98 -64.99 41.15
C LEU A 1044 9.48 -65.85 39.98
N GLU A 1045 8.60 -66.51 39.23
CA GLU A 1045 8.94 -67.23 38.00
C GLU A 1045 9.34 -66.27 36.87
N LYS A 1046 8.60 -65.18 36.65
CA LYS A 1046 8.97 -64.12 35.69
C LYS A 1046 10.35 -63.53 36.01
N PHE A 1047 10.57 -63.14 37.26
CA PHE A 1047 11.86 -62.59 37.69
C PHE A 1047 13.02 -63.59 37.54
N LYS A 1048 12.79 -64.90 37.74
CA LYS A 1048 13.80 -65.94 37.45
C LYS A 1048 14.12 -66.02 35.96
N ASN A 1049 13.11 -65.96 35.10
CA ASN A 1049 13.28 -66.03 33.64
C ASN A 1049 13.99 -64.77 33.10
N GLU A 1050 13.60 -63.59 33.56
CA GLU A 1050 14.27 -62.31 33.24
C GLU A 1050 15.73 -62.32 33.71
N ARG A 1051 15.99 -62.77 34.94
CA ARG A 1051 17.35 -62.92 35.47
C ARG A 1051 18.18 -63.97 34.74
N GLN A 1052 17.55 -64.99 34.16
CA GLN A 1052 18.24 -66.00 33.35
C GLN A 1052 18.58 -65.46 31.95
N GLY A 1053 17.63 -64.82 31.26
CA GLY A 1053 17.89 -64.11 30.01
C GLY A 1053 18.96 -63.01 30.17
N GLY A 1054 18.97 -62.31 31.30
CA GLY A 1054 20.02 -61.35 31.66
C GLY A 1054 21.41 -61.95 31.88
N LYS A 1055 21.53 -63.24 32.24
CA LYS A 1055 22.83 -63.94 32.21
C LYS A 1055 23.21 -64.32 30.79
N GLU A 1056 22.26 -64.77 29.99
CA GLU A 1056 22.48 -65.24 28.62
C GLU A 1056 22.92 -64.08 27.70
N THR A 1057 22.37 -62.87 27.87
CA THR A 1057 22.86 -61.67 27.19
C THR A 1057 24.26 -61.26 27.66
N VAL A 1058 24.54 -61.30 28.97
CA VAL A 1058 25.89 -61.05 29.51
C VAL A 1058 26.91 -62.07 28.98
N GLN A 1059 26.54 -63.35 28.88
CA GLN A 1059 27.41 -64.40 28.35
C GLN A 1059 27.62 -64.25 26.84
N ALA A 1060 26.59 -63.86 26.08
CA ALA A 1060 26.73 -63.53 24.67
C ALA A 1060 27.69 -62.35 24.45
N LEU A 1061 27.55 -61.27 25.23
CA LEU A 1061 28.45 -60.11 25.19
C LEU A 1061 29.89 -60.47 25.62
N GLN A 1062 30.07 -61.38 26.59
CA GLN A 1062 31.38 -61.90 26.97
C GLN A 1062 32.05 -62.66 25.82
N ASN A 1063 31.30 -63.55 25.15
CA ASN A 1063 31.78 -64.28 23.97
C ASN A 1063 32.15 -63.31 22.82
N GLU A 1064 31.34 -62.28 22.58
CA GLU A 1064 31.60 -61.24 21.57
C GLU A 1064 32.87 -60.43 21.91
N ILE A 1065 33.07 -60.08 23.18
CA ILE A 1065 34.30 -59.45 23.68
C ILE A 1065 35.52 -60.37 23.48
N GLU A 1066 35.39 -61.69 23.63
CA GLU A 1066 36.50 -62.63 23.34
C GLU A 1066 36.80 -62.75 21.85
N VAL A 1067 35.79 -62.75 20.97
CA VAL A 1067 35.98 -62.68 19.52
C VAL A 1067 36.69 -61.39 19.12
N LEU A 1068 36.26 -60.23 19.66
CA LEU A 1068 36.86 -58.93 19.40
C LEU A 1068 38.30 -58.84 19.93
N LYS A 1069 38.60 -59.41 21.11
CA LYS A 1069 39.99 -59.55 21.59
C LYS A 1069 40.83 -60.41 20.64
N GLY A 1070 40.28 -61.54 20.17
CA GLY A 1070 40.94 -62.41 19.19
C GLY A 1070 41.20 -61.73 17.85
N GLU A 1071 40.34 -60.81 17.41
CA GLU A 1071 40.57 -59.95 16.25
C GLU A 1071 41.62 -58.87 16.50
N LEU A 1072 41.59 -58.24 17.67
CA LEU A 1072 42.56 -57.21 18.06
C LEU A 1072 43.98 -57.81 18.18
N ASP A 1073 44.12 -59.01 18.75
CA ASP A 1073 45.40 -59.72 18.80
C ASP A 1073 45.83 -60.31 17.45
N ARG A 1074 44.90 -60.60 16.53
CA ARG A 1074 45.22 -60.87 15.11
C ARG A 1074 45.77 -59.61 14.42
N ARG A 1075 45.15 -58.44 14.63
CA ARG A 1075 45.64 -57.16 14.12
C ARG A 1075 47.01 -56.81 14.70
N ARG A 1076 47.23 -56.94 16.01
CA ARG A 1076 48.55 -56.75 16.63
C ARG A 1076 49.63 -57.67 16.05
N LYS A 1077 49.28 -58.93 15.71
CA LYS A 1077 50.22 -59.83 15.03
C LYS A 1077 50.53 -59.39 13.60
N GLN A 1078 49.56 -58.84 12.87
CA GLN A 1078 49.78 -58.22 11.56
C GLN A 1078 50.61 -56.92 11.68
N GLU A 1079 50.37 -56.12 12.72
CA GLU A 1079 51.08 -54.88 13.04
C GLU A 1079 52.55 -55.15 13.38
N VAL A 1080 52.84 -56.15 14.23
CA VAL A 1080 54.20 -56.63 14.52
C VAL A 1080 54.87 -57.25 13.28
N GLN A 1081 54.11 -57.92 12.39
CA GLN A 1081 54.65 -58.40 11.12
C GLN A 1081 54.97 -57.25 10.15
N LEU A 1082 54.16 -56.19 10.14
CA LEU A 1082 54.44 -54.97 9.36
C LEU A 1082 55.66 -54.23 9.92
N ASP A 1083 55.77 -54.05 11.24
CA ASP A 1083 56.96 -53.44 11.85
C ASP A 1083 58.23 -54.28 11.62
N ALA A 1084 58.14 -55.62 11.64
CA ALA A 1084 59.28 -56.49 11.29
C ALA A 1084 59.70 -56.40 9.81
N ILE A 1085 58.79 -56.01 8.91
CA ILE A 1085 59.10 -55.71 7.50
C ILE A 1085 59.63 -54.27 7.35
N LEU A 1086 59.16 -53.33 8.19
CA LEU A 1086 59.61 -51.94 8.20
C LEU A 1086 60.95 -51.73 8.94
N GLU A 1087 61.34 -52.61 9.87
CA GLU A 1087 62.59 -52.52 10.62
C GLU A 1087 63.84 -52.54 9.71
N PRO A 1088 64.03 -53.50 8.76
CA PRO A 1088 65.17 -53.44 7.83
C PRO A 1088 65.12 -52.22 6.90
N ALA A 1089 63.94 -51.69 6.59
CA ALA A 1089 63.80 -50.45 5.83
C ALA A 1089 64.22 -49.21 6.64
N ARG A 1090 63.85 -49.15 7.93
CA ARG A 1090 64.25 -48.10 8.88
C ARG A 1090 65.74 -48.20 9.24
N ALA A 1091 66.29 -49.40 9.39
CA ALA A 1091 67.71 -49.64 9.68
C ALA A 1091 68.61 -49.14 8.55
N ASN A 1092 68.25 -49.42 7.29
CA ASN A 1092 68.96 -48.89 6.11
C ASN A 1092 68.90 -47.36 6.02
N ALA A 1093 67.82 -46.72 6.47
CA ALA A 1093 67.74 -45.26 6.56
C ALA A 1093 68.60 -44.68 7.71
N ALA A 1094 68.61 -45.34 8.87
CA ALA A 1094 69.35 -44.90 10.05
C ALA A 1094 70.88 -45.00 9.90
N ALA A 1095 71.38 -45.99 9.15
CA ALA A 1095 72.82 -46.21 8.94
C ALA A 1095 73.53 -45.05 8.21
N ALA A 1096 72.80 -44.18 7.50
CA ALA A 1096 73.36 -43.07 6.74
C ALA A 1096 73.67 -41.80 7.57
N ALA A 1097 73.09 -41.66 8.78
CA ALA A 1097 73.08 -40.42 9.57
C ALA A 1097 73.92 -40.49 10.86
N GLY A 1098 75.14 -41.02 10.78
CA GLY A 1098 76.05 -41.10 11.93
C GLY A 1098 76.78 -39.78 12.25
N LYS A 1099 77.04 -39.54 13.55
CA LYS A 1099 77.71 -38.36 14.17
C LYS A 1099 76.79 -37.12 14.28
N ARG A 1100 76.80 -36.34 15.38
CA ARG A 1100 77.54 -36.41 16.66
C ARG A 1100 76.71 -35.69 17.77
N PRO A 1101 77.02 -35.86 19.08
CA PRO A 1101 76.17 -35.37 20.17
C PRO A 1101 76.59 -34.00 20.73
N GLY A 1102 75.70 -33.40 21.52
CA GLY A 1102 76.08 -32.71 22.75
C GLY A 1102 75.91 -31.19 22.80
N ARG A 1103 74.73 -30.74 23.24
CA ARG A 1103 74.64 -29.90 24.45
C ARG A 1103 73.31 -30.10 25.16
#